data_AF-A0A6F8YG30-F1
#
_entry.id   AF-A0A6F8YG30-F1
#
_cell.length_a   1.000
_cell.length_b   1.000
_cell.length_c   1.000
_cell.angle_alpha   90.00
_cell.angle_beta   90.00
_cell.angle_gamma   90.00
#
_symmetry.space_group_name_H-M   'P 1'
#
loop_
_entity.id
_entity.type
_entity.pdbx_description
1 polymer ?
#
loop_
_entity_poly.entity_id
_entity_poly.type
_entity_poly.pdbx_seq_one_letter_code
_entity_poly.pdbx_strand_id
1 'polypeptide(L)'
;MSLPTAVARDFETFAEILRRTCEPPPYRLADYRSAFTERFGLGTLVPLKVLLDPELGLDVPAGFRHPSGWRSDGTGPRPRHSHDRDDLLSMWLQEAMFAGETEIVLDDDRVERLRATFSAPPACDFELGLGVVARSAQAFADDDYQVLPTGLVGADLTFASLGRFMYMFDDEMPAIRDAAGARDRVGPLRAELRYRPLGPRTVHLASHMQLAEAVIPVGVFEDPARTDIVPLDDIAVGATDARLFVFSLSRNREIDPVAYTRVVPEIGMDNVTRLLEEIGTSRRRPVLEWDWGSLRHHNFLPRVRYGRCVLSLARWRIPDRLRDRSLSDTEWDEALQQWRIAWRVPDVVHAARHDHRLELVLRHRLHRRILRAELAKPEIYETGITEALCTTEEAGGWVGGYACEIVASLVPREPEPAAKPEHRSGHVYRPGDRHHIGGEWLYFKLYAGEARHNDLLTGPVSEVVESFPSGIDRWFFIRYRDPEPHLRLRIHGDAEELHGLLPGICQMLRDLCRAGYLNRYALDEYAPETGRYGSGPLLAAAEKVFCADSALTLGLLAGTPRGGAADVSDVRAALNLIDVLLGVRGANAADWALEHISTPRFTEEVRRARKGLREAWSGDWDATYPRVFEDPSVEYLWKGRRNALADYGVLLDDPASHDRPQSAVAAVRALLHMHFNRHFGVDPTAELRATGLARLGIQDAIRRAAADVGTRSNVDA
;
A
#
# COMPACT_ATOMS: atom_id res chain seq x y z
N MET A 1 -11.27 -34.23 -21.53
CA MET A 1 -12.59 -33.67 -21.12
C MET A 1 -12.47 -32.16 -21.22
N SER A 2 -13.37 -31.47 -21.91
CA SER A 2 -13.39 -30.01 -22.01
C SER A 2 -14.51 -29.45 -21.13
N LEU A 3 -14.23 -28.41 -20.34
CA LEU A 3 -15.25 -27.74 -19.54
C LEU A 3 -16.10 -26.81 -20.43
N PRO A 4 -17.43 -26.71 -20.20
CA PRO A 4 -18.27 -25.72 -20.86
C PRO A 4 -17.83 -24.29 -20.57
N THR A 5 -18.04 -23.38 -21.52
CA THR A 5 -17.76 -21.93 -21.34
C THR A 5 -18.51 -21.33 -20.15
N ALA A 6 -19.67 -21.89 -19.78
CA ALA A 6 -20.44 -21.47 -18.61
C ALA A 6 -19.63 -21.60 -17.31
N VAL A 7 -18.91 -22.71 -17.12
CA VAL A 7 -18.06 -22.93 -15.93
C VAL A 7 -16.95 -21.88 -15.85
N ALA A 8 -16.32 -21.56 -16.98
CA ALA A 8 -15.30 -20.51 -17.02
C ALA A 8 -15.88 -19.14 -16.63
N ARG A 9 -17.09 -18.80 -17.10
CA ARG A 9 -17.78 -17.55 -16.70
C ARG A 9 -18.16 -17.53 -15.22
N ASP A 10 -18.57 -18.67 -14.66
CA ASP A 10 -18.84 -18.78 -13.23
C ASP A 10 -17.56 -18.60 -12.40
N PHE A 11 -16.41 -19.09 -12.89
CA PHE A 11 -15.12 -18.87 -12.23
C PHE A 11 -14.69 -17.39 -12.29
N GLU A 12 -14.88 -16.72 -13.44
CA GLU A 12 -14.70 -15.26 -13.58
C GLU A 12 -15.63 -14.50 -12.61
N THR A 13 -16.88 -14.95 -12.48
CA THR A 13 -17.88 -14.35 -11.58
C THR A 13 -17.48 -14.55 -10.11
N PHE A 14 -17.08 -15.76 -9.72
CA PHE A 14 -16.60 -16.08 -8.38
C PHE A 14 -15.45 -15.14 -7.96
N ALA A 15 -14.46 -15.02 -8.83
CA ALA A 15 -13.34 -14.09 -8.70
C ALA A 15 -13.80 -12.64 -8.49
N GLU A 16 -14.64 -12.13 -9.38
CA GLU A 16 -15.06 -10.73 -9.37
C GLU A 16 -15.89 -10.40 -8.14
N ILE A 17 -16.78 -11.31 -7.70
CA ILE A 17 -17.59 -11.09 -6.51
C ILE A 17 -16.71 -11.04 -5.26
N LEU A 18 -15.78 -11.96 -5.09
CA LEU A 18 -14.87 -11.89 -3.94
C LEU A 18 -14.03 -10.59 -3.99
N ARG A 19 -13.58 -10.13 -5.17
CA ARG A 19 -12.84 -8.86 -5.32
C ARG A 19 -13.65 -7.65 -4.87
N ARG A 20 -14.95 -7.67 -5.13
CA ARG A 20 -15.89 -6.59 -4.78
C ARG A 20 -16.39 -6.67 -3.35
N THR A 21 -16.25 -7.81 -2.67
CA THR A 21 -16.87 -8.04 -1.35
C THR A 21 -15.88 -8.29 -0.21
N CYS A 22 -14.65 -8.66 -0.53
CA CYS A 22 -13.60 -8.95 0.45
C CYS A 22 -12.57 -7.82 0.49
N GLU A 23 -12.36 -7.29 1.69
CA GLU A 23 -11.35 -6.26 1.94
C GLU A 23 -9.95 -6.86 1.75
N PRO A 24 -9.05 -6.21 0.98
CA PRO A 24 -7.71 -6.72 0.79
C PRO A 24 -6.93 -6.73 2.11
N PRO A 25 -6.02 -7.70 2.32
CA PRO A 25 -5.23 -7.75 3.54
C PRO A 25 -4.33 -6.50 3.67
N PRO A 26 -3.96 -6.12 4.90
CA PRO A 26 -3.02 -5.03 5.10
C PRO A 26 -1.68 -5.35 4.43
N TYR A 27 -1.00 -4.30 3.96
CA TYR A 27 0.32 -4.41 3.36
C TYR A 27 1.33 -4.92 4.42
N ARG A 28 1.79 -6.18 4.27
CA ARG A 28 2.64 -6.88 5.25
C ARG A 28 3.93 -6.11 5.58
N LEU A 29 4.52 -5.46 4.58
CA LEU A 29 5.74 -4.68 4.72
C LEU A 29 5.47 -3.19 5.02
N ALA A 30 4.29 -2.82 5.53
CA ALA A 30 3.95 -1.43 5.83
C ALA A 30 4.91 -0.79 6.84
N ASP A 31 5.17 -1.46 7.96
CA ASP A 31 6.07 -0.96 8.99
C ASP A 31 7.52 -0.89 8.47
N TYR A 32 7.94 -1.88 7.68
CA TYR A 32 9.26 -1.90 7.07
C TYR A 32 9.42 -0.80 6.02
N ARG A 33 8.39 -0.52 5.21
CA ARG A 33 8.35 0.62 4.28
C ARG A 33 8.41 1.95 5.04
N SER A 34 7.66 2.10 6.12
CA SER A 34 7.71 3.32 6.94
C SER A 34 9.11 3.55 7.50
N ALA A 35 9.76 2.50 8.02
CA ALA A 35 11.14 2.58 8.48
C ALA A 35 12.14 2.87 7.35
N PHE A 36 11.91 2.32 6.15
CA PHE A 36 12.68 2.63 4.96
C PHE A 36 12.57 4.11 4.59
N THR A 37 11.35 4.62 4.47
CA THR A 37 11.09 6.02 4.13
C THR A 37 11.66 6.96 5.18
N GLU A 38 11.58 6.61 6.47
CA GLU A 38 12.17 7.41 7.55
C GLU A 38 13.71 7.45 7.48
N ARG A 39 14.35 6.32 7.18
CA ARG A 39 15.82 6.21 7.17
C ARG A 39 16.48 6.75 5.91
N PHE A 40 15.86 6.52 4.75
CA PHE A 40 16.47 6.75 3.43
C PHE A 40 15.71 7.76 2.56
N GLY A 41 14.48 8.12 2.93
CA GLY A 41 13.61 8.95 2.11
C GLY A 41 12.95 8.19 0.95
N LEU A 42 11.95 8.81 0.33
CA LEU A 42 11.35 8.28 -0.89
C LEU A 42 12.27 8.50 -2.09
N GLY A 43 12.16 7.62 -3.08
CA GLY A 43 12.92 7.72 -4.32
C GLY A 43 14.37 7.27 -4.24
N THR A 44 14.91 7.03 -3.04
CA THR A 44 16.27 6.53 -2.84
C THR A 44 16.32 5.03 -3.17
N LEU A 45 17.32 4.62 -3.95
CA LEU A 45 17.59 3.21 -4.23
C LEU A 45 18.65 2.71 -3.26
N VAL A 46 18.31 1.78 -2.39
CA VAL A 46 19.23 1.20 -1.41
C VAL A 46 19.65 -0.19 -1.89
N PRO A 47 20.96 -0.47 -2.10
CA PRO A 47 21.42 -1.79 -2.46
C PRO A 47 20.90 -2.86 -1.49
N LEU A 48 20.40 -3.99 -2.00
CA LEU A 48 19.70 -4.99 -1.18
C LEU A 48 20.54 -5.48 0.01
N LYS A 49 21.84 -5.71 -0.23
CA LYS A 49 22.79 -6.13 0.82
C LYS A 49 22.97 -5.06 1.89
N VAL A 50 22.96 -3.78 1.52
CA VAL A 50 23.05 -2.65 2.46
C VAL A 50 21.76 -2.53 3.25
N LEU A 51 20.60 -2.67 2.59
CA LEU A 51 19.29 -2.56 3.24
C LEU A 51 19.12 -3.60 4.36
N LEU A 52 19.53 -4.84 4.09
CA LEU A 52 19.39 -5.98 5.01
C LEU A 52 20.49 -6.05 6.07
N ASP A 53 21.53 -5.23 5.96
CA ASP A 53 22.59 -5.16 6.95
C ASP A 53 22.11 -4.39 8.20
N PRO A 54 22.34 -4.89 9.43
CA PRO A 54 21.85 -4.24 10.64
C PRO A 54 22.60 -2.95 11.00
N GLU A 55 23.88 -2.83 10.63
CA GLU A 55 24.67 -1.62 10.88
C GLU A 55 24.42 -0.56 9.80
N LEU A 56 24.48 -0.95 8.53
CA LEU A 56 24.38 -0.04 7.39
C LEU A 56 22.93 0.27 7.00
N GLY A 57 22.01 -0.67 7.21
CA GLY A 57 20.62 -0.59 6.80
C GLY A 57 19.61 -0.84 7.91
N LEU A 58 18.46 -1.41 7.55
CA LEU A 58 17.34 -1.57 8.48
C LEU A 58 17.36 -2.90 9.23
N ASP A 59 18.27 -3.81 8.88
CA ASP A 59 18.12 -5.26 9.09
C ASP A 59 16.87 -5.82 8.39
N VAL A 60 16.56 -7.09 8.61
CA VAL A 60 15.40 -7.79 8.05
C VAL A 60 14.07 -7.31 8.67
N PRO A 61 12.95 -7.40 7.93
CA PRO A 61 11.64 -7.05 8.48
C PRO A 61 11.26 -7.88 9.72
N ALA A 62 10.35 -7.35 10.54
CA ALA A 62 9.79 -8.09 11.67
C ALA A 62 9.13 -9.41 11.21
N GLY A 63 9.23 -10.46 12.02
CA GLY A 63 8.74 -11.81 11.68
C GLY A 63 9.64 -12.62 10.74
N PHE A 64 10.76 -12.07 10.28
CA PHE A 64 11.77 -12.81 9.51
C PHE A 64 12.74 -13.52 10.46
N ARG A 65 13.00 -14.82 10.22
CA ARG A 65 13.63 -15.72 11.20
C ARG A 65 14.89 -16.44 10.68
N HIS A 66 15.31 -16.18 9.44
CA HIS A 66 16.36 -16.96 8.79
C HIS A 66 17.44 -16.06 8.15
N PRO A 67 18.33 -15.44 8.98
CA PRO A 67 18.37 -15.46 10.45
C PRO A 67 17.40 -14.46 11.10
N SER A 68 17.16 -14.58 12.41
CA SER A 68 16.32 -13.59 13.11
C SER A 68 17.02 -12.24 13.18
N GLY A 69 16.28 -11.17 12.84
CA GLY A 69 16.75 -9.80 13.02
C GLY A 69 16.48 -9.25 14.43
N TRP A 70 17.02 -8.07 14.70
CA TRP A 70 16.78 -7.31 15.94
C TRP A 70 15.43 -6.57 16.00
N ARG A 71 14.76 -6.39 14.86
CA ARG A 71 13.45 -5.74 14.81
C ARG A 71 12.46 -6.63 15.56
N SER A 72 11.86 -6.09 16.61
CA SER A 72 10.83 -6.80 17.33
C SER A 72 9.67 -7.12 16.40
N ASP A 73 9.04 -8.27 16.62
CA ASP A 73 7.67 -8.51 16.16
C ASP A 73 6.82 -7.41 16.81
N GLY A 74 6.69 -6.27 16.13
CA GLY A 74 5.78 -5.22 16.54
C GLY A 74 4.38 -5.83 16.67
N THR A 75 3.44 -5.10 17.24
CA THR A 75 2.03 -5.37 16.94
C THR A 75 1.83 -4.96 15.48
N GLY A 76 2.30 -5.78 14.54
CA GLY A 76 2.14 -5.54 13.11
C GLY A 76 0.70 -5.18 12.82
N PRO A 77 0.42 -4.45 11.72
CA PRO A 77 -0.90 -3.89 11.46
C PRO A 77 -1.97 -4.94 11.70
N ARG A 78 -2.72 -4.79 12.81
CA ARG A 78 -3.85 -5.67 13.08
C ARG A 78 -4.79 -5.51 11.90
N PRO A 79 -5.37 -6.61 11.36
CA PRO A 79 -6.44 -6.49 10.38
C PRO A 79 -7.50 -5.56 10.96
N ARG A 80 -7.59 -4.34 10.43
CA ARG A 80 -8.67 -3.42 10.74
C ARG A 80 -9.70 -3.73 9.67
N HIS A 81 -10.65 -4.59 9.99
CA HIS A 81 -11.82 -4.76 9.15
C HIS A 81 -12.59 -3.44 9.14
N SER A 82 -13.13 -3.05 7.98
CA SER A 82 -14.05 -1.93 7.90
C SER A 82 -15.24 -2.15 8.84
N HIS A 83 -15.44 -1.23 9.79
CA HIS A 83 -16.56 -1.29 10.73
C HIS A 83 -17.91 -1.33 9.98
N ASP A 84 -18.01 -0.56 8.90
CA ASP A 84 -19.22 -0.52 8.06
C ASP A 84 -19.51 -1.88 7.40
N ARG A 85 -18.46 -2.62 7.00
CA ARG A 85 -18.60 -3.96 6.40
C ARG A 85 -19.09 -4.96 7.43
N ASP A 86 -18.49 -4.94 8.62
CA ASP A 86 -18.84 -5.86 9.70
C ASP A 86 -20.29 -5.61 10.18
N ASP A 87 -20.76 -4.36 10.18
CA ASP A 87 -22.14 -4.00 10.49
C ASP A 87 -23.13 -4.59 9.47
N LEU A 88 -22.82 -4.50 8.16
CA LEU A 88 -23.63 -5.12 7.10
C LEU A 88 -23.71 -6.64 7.26
N LEU A 89 -22.57 -7.31 7.46
CA LEU A 89 -22.53 -8.75 7.65
C LEU A 89 -23.27 -9.18 8.92
N SER A 90 -23.17 -8.40 10.00
CA SER A 90 -23.85 -8.66 11.26
C SER A 90 -25.36 -8.57 11.10
N MET A 91 -25.83 -7.55 10.39
CA MET A 91 -27.25 -7.38 10.07
C MET A 91 -27.78 -8.56 9.26
N TRP A 92 -27.12 -8.96 8.17
CA TRP A 92 -27.57 -10.09 7.35
C TRP A 92 -27.47 -11.44 8.07
N LEU A 93 -26.48 -11.62 8.95
CA LEU A 93 -26.38 -12.79 9.81
C LEU A 93 -27.61 -12.88 10.74
N GLN A 94 -27.99 -11.77 11.37
CA GLN A 94 -29.16 -11.71 12.25
C GLN A 94 -30.47 -11.97 11.50
N GLU A 95 -30.64 -11.38 10.31
CA GLU A 95 -31.80 -11.63 9.43
C GLU A 95 -31.93 -13.13 9.10
N ALA A 96 -30.84 -13.74 8.62
CA ALA A 96 -30.81 -15.16 8.28
C ALA A 96 -31.12 -16.04 9.50
N MET A 97 -30.53 -15.73 10.66
CA MET A 97 -30.80 -16.46 11.90
C MET A 97 -32.26 -16.34 12.35
N PHE A 98 -32.87 -15.14 12.25
CA PHE A 98 -34.26 -14.91 12.61
C PHE A 98 -35.24 -15.64 11.69
N ALA A 99 -34.94 -15.66 10.38
CA ALA A 99 -35.69 -16.44 9.40
C ALA A 99 -35.45 -17.95 9.49
N GLY A 100 -34.40 -18.38 10.22
CA GLY A 100 -33.98 -19.77 10.30
C GLY A 100 -33.31 -20.27 9.01
N GLU A 101 -32.77 -19.37 8.22
CA GLU A 101 -32.04 -19.67 6.99
C GLU A 101 -30.60 -20.06 7.31
N THR A 102 -30.06 -21.01 6.55
CA THR A 102 -28.65 -21.42 6.64
C THR A 102 -27.81 -20.88 5.49
N GLU A 103 -28.38 -20.01 4.66
CA GLU A 103 -27.77 -19.43 3.48
C GLU A 103 -28.10 -17.94 3.39
N ILE A 104 -27.11 -17.11 3.06
CA ILE A 104 -27.25 -15.73 2.65
C ILE A 104 -26.99 -15.69 1.14
N VAL A 105 -28.01 -15.29 0.39
CA VAL A 105 -27.88 -15.02 -1.05
C VAL A 105 -27.46 -13.55 -1.22
N LEU A 106 -26.34 -13.34 -1.88
CA LEU A 106 -25.90 -12.03 -2.33
C LEU A 106 -26.54 -11.74 -3.70
N ASP A 107 -27.18 -10.59 -3.79
CA ASP A 107 -27.60 -9.97 -5.04
C ASP A 107 -26.68 -8.79 -5.38
N ASP A 108 -26.93 -8.12 -6.51
CA ASP A 108 -26.08 -7.02 -6.96
C ASP A 108 -26.10 -5.82 -5.99
N ASP A 109 -27.20 -5.59 -5.27
CA ASP A 109 -27.32 -4.52 -4.27
C ASP A 109 -26.42 -4.80 -3.07
N ARG A 110 -26.51 -6.01 -2.50
CA ARG A 110 -25.67 -6.43 -1.37
C ARG A 110 -24.18 -6.40 -1.74
N VAL A 111 -23.83 -6.82 -2.96
CA VAL A 111 -22.44 -6.75 -3.46
C VAL A 111 -21.97 -5.30 -3.54
N GLU A 112 -22.79 -4.38 -4.06
CA GLU A 112 -22.42 -2.97 -4.18
C GLU A 112 -22.29 -2.27 -2.82
N ARG A 113 -23.15 -2.62 -1.86
CA ARG A 113 -23.05 -2.14 -0.48
C ARG A 113 -21.74 -2.55 0.18
N LEU A 114 -21.31 -3.80 0.00
CA LEU A 114 -20.00 -4.24 0.49
C LEU A 114 -18.86 -3.54 -0.23
N ARG A 115 -18.92 -3.43 -1.57
CA ARG A 115 -17.89 -2.75 -2.37
C ARG A 115 -17.65 -1.32 -1.93
N ALA A 116 -18.71 -0.61 -1.54
CA ALA A 116 -18.62 0.78 -1.09
C ALA A 116 -17.86 0.96 0.23
N THR A 117 -17.64 -0.11 1.01
CA THR A 117 -16.99 -0.05 2.33
C THR A 117 -15.45 -0.04 2.28
N PHE A 118 -14.84 -0.34 1.12
CA PHE A 118 -13.40 -0.36 0.94
C PHE A 118 -12.98 0.05 -0.48
N SER A 119 -11.69 0.35 -0.67
CA SER A 119 -11.13 0.57 -2.01
C SER A 119 -10.56 -0.73 -2.55
N ALA A 120 -11.19 -1.29 -3.58
CA ALA A 120 -10.69 -2.50 -4.23
C ALA A 120 -9.33 -2.23 -4.92
N PRO A 121 -8.37 -3.16 -4.81
CA PRO A 121 -7.11 -3.02 -5.53
C PRO A 121 -7.30 -3.20 -7.05
N PRO A 122 -6.34 -2.72 -7.86
CA PRO A 122 -6.31 -3.02 -9.29
C PRO A 122 -6.36 -4.53 -9.54
N ALA A 123 -6.99 -4.93 -10.65
CA ALA A 123 -7.04 -6.34 -11.04
C ALA A 123 -5.63 -6.87 -11.34
N CYS A 124 -5.25 -7.99 -10.72
CA CYS A 124 -4.01 -8.69 -10.96
C CYS A 124 -4.28 -10.12 -11.46
N ASP A 125 -3.24 -10.80 -11.90
CA ASP A 125 -3.29 -12.22 -12.24
C ASP A 125 -3.18 -13.08 -10.97
N PHE A 126 -3.92 -14.19 -10.92
CA PHE A 126 -3.98 -15.07 -9.76
C PHE A 126 -4.49 -16.47 -10.13
N GLU A 127 -4.37 -17.42 -9.21
CA GLU A 127 -5.02 -18.73 -9.33
C GLU A 127 -6.19 -18.90 -8.36
N LEU A 128 -7.20 -19.63 -8.84
CA LEU A 128 -8.33 -20.11 -8.06
C LEU A 128 -8.47 -21.62 -8.18
N GLY A 129 -8.37 -22.33 -7.06
CA GLY A 129 -8.83 -23.70 -6.93
C GLY A 129 -10.33 -23.74 -6.64
N LEU A 130 -11.11 -24.25 -7.58
CA LEU A 130 -12.56 -24.36 -7.46
C LEU A 130 -13.03 -25.80 -7.74
N GLY A 131 -14.05 -26.21 -6.99
CA GLY A 131 -14.76 -27.47 -7.22
C GLY A 131 -16.06 -27.20 -7.97
N VAL A 132 -16.44 -28.14 -8.84
CA VAL A 132 -17.75 -28.16 -9.49
C VAL A 132 -18.56 -29.31 -8.92
N VAL A 133 -19.73 -28.99 -8.39
CA VAL A 133 -20.66 -29.96 -7.78
C VAL A 133 -21.86 -30.13 -8.69
N ALA A 134 -22.00 -31.33 -9.25
CA ALA A 134 -23.13 -31.71 -10.08
C ALA A 134 -23.42 -33.21 -9.92
N ARG A 135 -24.67 -33.55 -9.61
CA ARG A 135 -25.09 -34.92 -9.24
C ARG A 135 -25.01 -35.94 -10.37
N SER A 136 -24.94 -35.49 -11.61
CA SER A 136 -24.82 -36.34 -12.79
C SER A 136 -24.26 -35.55 -13.97
N ALA A 137 -23.79 -36.25 -14.99
CA ALA A 137 -23.39 -35.64 -16.26
C ALA A 137 -24.56 -34.87 -16.92
N GLN A 138 -25.81 -35.33 -16.74
CA GLN A 138 -26.99 -34.65 -17.28
C GLN A 138 -27.27 -33.34 -16.55
N ALA A 139 -27.23 -33.34 -15.20
CA ALA A 139 -27.40 -32.11 -14.42
C ALA A 139 -26.33 -31.07 -14.78
N PHE A 140 -25.08 -31.51 -14.95
CA PHE A 140 -24.00 -30.64 -15.42
C PHE A 140 -24.25 -30.09 -16.84
N ALA A 141 -24.75 -30.91 -17.77
CA ALA A 141 -25.08 -30.48 -19.13
C ALA A 141 -26.28 -29.51 -19.18
N ASP A 142 -27.22 -29.63 -18.24
CA ASP A 142 -28.38 -28.75 -18.07
C ASP A 142 -28.06 -27.49 -17.23
N ASP A 143 -26.77 -27.21 -16.99
CA ASP A 143 -26.28 -26.10 -16.18
C ASP A 143 -26.78 -26.10 -14.71
N ASP A 144 -27.20 -27.25 -14.19
CA ASP A 144 -27.57 -27.50 -12.79
C ASP A 144 -26.36 -27.98 -11.99
N TYR A 145 -25.48 -27.04 -11.69
CA TYR A 145 -24.28 -27.25 -10.88
C TYR A 145 -24.00 -26.05 -9.96
N GLN A 146 -23.15 -26.29 -8.96
CA GLN A 146 -22.61 -25.23 -8.09
C GLN A 146 -21.09 -25.19 -8.14
N VAL A 147 -20.53 -24.00 -7.96
CA VAL A 147 -19.09 -23.76 -7.89
C VAL A 147 -18.71 -23.45 -6.44
N LEU A 148 -17.67 -24.09 -5.93
CA LEU A 148 -17.26 -23.99 -4.53
C LEU A 148 -15.77 -23.73 -4.36
N PRO A 149 -15.35 -23.09 -3.25
CA PRO A 149 -13.96 -22.89 -2.94
C PRO A 149 -13.34 -24.19 -2.45
N THR A 150 -12.19 -24.53 -3.01
CA THR A 150 -11.35 -25.62 -2.49
C THR A 150 -10.37 -25.08 -1.45
N GLY A 151 -9.38 -25.86 -1.02
CA GLY A 151 -8.32 -25.37 -0.13
C GLY A 151 -7.28 -24.49 -0.83
N LEU A 152 -7.43 -24.27 -2.14
CA LEU A 152 -6.47 -23.59 -3.00
C LEU A 152 -7.03 -22.28 -3.56
N VAL A 153 -7.77 -21.52 -2.76
CA VAL A 153 -8.24 -20.19 -3.19
C VAL A 153 -7.13 -19.16 -2.97
N GLY A 154 -6.83 -18.37 -4.01
CA GLY A 154 -6.06 -17.13 -3.87
C GLY A 154 -4.54 -17.33 -3.85
N ALA A 155 -3.96 -17.93 -4.89
CA ALA A 155 -2.52 -17.76 -5.12
C ALA A 155 -2.27 -16.46 -5.89
N ASP A 156 -1.42 -15.58 -5.35
CA ASP A 156 -1.09 -14.25 -5.85
C ASP A 156 -0.35 -14.24 -7.22
N LEU A 157 -0.23 -15.38 -7.90
CA LEU A 157 0.49 -15.51 -9.16
C LEU A 157 -0.08 -16.66 -9.99
N THR A 158 -0.33 -16.40 -11.26
CA THR A 158 -0.71 -17.44 -12.23
C THR A 158 0.37 -18.51 -12.37
N PHE A 159 -0.05 -19.77 -12.53
CA PHE A 159 0.83 -20.94 -12.66
C PHE A 159 1.67 -21.31 -11.44
N ALA A 160 1.51 -20.64 -10.28
CA ALA A 160 2.26 -20.97 -9.08
C ALA A 160 2.01 -22.41 -8.59
N SER A 161 0.77 -22.89 -8.70
CA SER A 161 0.39 -24.27 -8.36
C SER A 161 0.83 -25.27 -9.44
N LEU A 162 0.88 -24.82 -10.69
CA LEU A 162 1.36 -25.62 -11.84
C LEU A 162 2.89 -25.78 -11.84
N GLY A 163 3.65 -24.86 -11.23
CA GLY A 163 5.12 -24.79 -11.28
C GLY A 163 5.84 -26.12 -11.20
N ARG A 164 5.56 -26.90 -10.15
CA ARG A 164 6.18 -28.23 -9.92
C ARG A 164 5.71 -29.34 -10.87
N PHE A 165 4.69 -29.09 -11.67
CA PHE A 165 4.09 -30.04 -12.60
C PHE A 165 4.30 -29.64 -14.07
N MET A 166 4.91 -28.47 -14.34
CA MET A 166 5.07 -27.96 -15.71
C MET A 166 5.74 -28.96 -16.67
N TYR A 167 6.64 -29.79 -16.16
CA TYR A 167 7.29 -30.85 -16.94
C TYR A 167 6.35 -31.94 -17.48
N MET A 168 5.08 -31.97 -17.02
CA MET A 168 4.06 -32.90 -17.51
C MET A 168 3.26 -32.32 -18.69
N PHE A 169 3.48 -31.05 -19.06
CA PHE A 169 2.67 -30.29 -20.01
C PHE A 169 3.52 -29.74 -21.18
N ASP A 170 4.51 -30.52 -21.64
CA ASP A 170 5.47 -30.08 -22.67
C ASP A 170 4.79 -29.56 -23.95
N ASP A 171 3.68 -30.19 -24.36
CA ASP A 171 2.90 -29.79 -25.55
C ASP A 171 2.14 -28.46 -25.34
N GLU A 172 1.72 -28.17 -24.11
CA GLU A 172 1.02 -26.95 -23.73
C GLU A 172 1.96 -25.81 -23.29
N MET A 173 3.26 -26.07 -23.11
CA MET A 173 4.24 -25.06 -22.69
C MET A 173 4.24 -23.79 -23.54
N PRO A 174 4.08 -23.82 -24.89
CA PRO A 174 3.96 -22.60 -25.67
C PRO A 174 2.75 -21.73 -25.26
N ALA A 175 1.60 -22.35 -24.99
CA ALA A 175 0.40 -21.64 -24.57
C ALA A 175 0.53 -21.11 -23.13
N ILE A 176 1.16 -21.89 -22.24
CA ILE A 176 1.47 -21.47 -20.86
C ILE A 176 2.43 -20.26 -20.88
N ARG A 177 3.48 -20.31 -21.71
CA ARG A 177 4.43 -19.20 -21.87
C ARG A 177 3.78 -17.97 -22.46
N ASP A 178 2.91 -18.12 -23.46
CA ASP A 178 2.18 -16.99 -24.03
C ASP A 178 1.25 -16.35 -23.00
N ALA A 179 0.50 -17.15 -22.24
CA ALA A 179 -0.36 -16.68 -21.16
C ALA A 179 0.43 -15.99 -20.03
N ALA A 180 1.62 -16.49 -19.69
CA ALA A 180 2.51 -15.87 -18.71
C ALA A 180 3.21 -14.60 -19.24
N GLY A 181 3.62 -14.60 -20.51
CA GLY A 181 4.49 -13.60 -21.14
C GLY A 181 3.78 -12.50 -21.94
N ALA A 182 2.46 -12.58 -22.18
CA ALA A 182 1.67 -11.54 -22.84
C ALA A 182 1.70 -10.17 -22.11
N ARG A 183 2.31 -10.08 -20.92
CA ARG A 183 2.43 -8.86 -20.11
C ARG A 183 3.85 -8.27 -20.01
N ASP A 184 4.87 -8.93 -20.57
CA ASP A 184 6.28 -8.55 -20.36
C ASP A 184 6.79 -7.44 -21.30
N ARG A 185 5.98 -6.99 -22.27
CA ARG A 185 6.46 -6.10 -23.35
C ARG A 185 6.46 -4.60 -23.01
N VAL A 186 5.71 -4.18 -21.98
CA VAL A 186 5.69 -2.79 -21.46
C VAL A 186 5.47 -2.88 -19.94
N GLY A 187 6.53 -2.75 -19.12
CA GLY A 187 6.40 -2.88 -17.66
C GLY A 187 7.72 -3.20 -16.93
N PRO A 188 7.67 -3.49 -15.62
CA PRO A 188 8.83 -3.98 -14.86
C PRO A 188 9.37 -5.29 -15.46
N LEU A 189 10.66 -5.57 -15.26
CA LEU A 189 11.30 -6.82 -15.63
C LEU A 189 10.78 -7.93 -14.72
N ARG A 190 10.05 -8.90 -15.27
CA ARG A 190 9.64 -10.08 -14.50
C ARG A 190 10.83 -10.99 -14.30
N ALA A 191 11.16 -11.29 -13.05
CA ALA A 191 12.31 -12.13 -12.70
C ALA A 191 11.92 -13.22 -11.71
N GLU A 192 12.14 -14.48 -12.06
CA GLU A 192 11.83 -15.61 -11.20
C GLU A 192 12.88 -15.80 -10.10
N LEU A 193 12.41 -16.06 -8.88
CA LEU A 193 13.24 -16.40 -7.73
C LEU A 193 13.62 -17.86 -7.81
N ARG A 194 14.91 -18.14 -8.04
CA ARG A 194 15.48 -19.48 -7.88
C ARG A 194 16.27 -19.50 -6.60
N TYR A 195 15.79 -20.27 -5.64
CA TYR A 195 16.35 -20.26 -4.30
C TYR A 195 16.49 -21.66 -3.74
N ARG A 196 17.32 -21.81 -2.72
CA ARG A 196 17.44 -23.04 -1.94
C ARG A 196 16.42 -23.01 -0.79
N PRO A 197 15.38 -23.85 -0.79
CA PRO A 197 14.42 -23.87 0.30
C PRO A 197 15.05 -24.33 1.62
N LEU A 198 14.52 -23.84 2.75
CA LEU A 198 15.08 -24.12 4.08
C LEU A 198 14.95 -25.58 4.54
N GLY A 199 13.96 -26.32 4.04
CA GLY A 199 13.65 -27.68 4.45
C GLY A 199 13.73 -28.70 3.31
N PRO A 200 14.14 -29.95 3.58
CA PRO A 200 14.23 -30.99 2.54
C PRO A 200 12.86 -31.30 1.90
N ARG A 201 11.76 -31.16 2.65
CA ARG A 201 10.40 -31.39 2.14
C ARG A 201 9.90 -30.29 1.21
N THR A 202 10.44 -29.06 1.31
CA THR A 202 10.02 -27.94 0.47
C THR A 202 10.79 -27.89 -0.85
N VAL A 203 11.91 -28.62 -0.98
CA VAL A 203 12.68 -28.71 -2.23
C VAL A 203 11.80 -29.16 -3.41
N HIS A 204 11.00 -30.22 -3.23
CA HIS A 204 10.13 -30.74 -4.29
C HIS A 204 8.97 -29.79 -4.62
N LEU A 205 8.64 -28.85 -3.73
CA LEU A 205 7.60 -27.86 -3.96
C LEU A 205 8.16 -26.64 -4.71
N ALA A 206 9.44 -26.31 -4.51
CA ALA A 206 10.09 -25.16 -5.12
C ALA A 206 10.59 -25.41 -6.55
N SER A 207 10.75 -26.67 -6.97
CA SER A 207 11.16 -27.01 -8.33
C SER A 207 10.13 -26.52 -9.35
N HIS A 208 10.57 -25.74 -10.33
CA HIS A 208 9.74 -25.26 -11.45
C HIS A 208 10.58 -25.04 -12.71
N MET A 209 9.92 -25.02 -13.88
CA MET A 209 10.54 -24.63 -15.15
C MET A 209 10.52 -23.11 -15.31
N GLN A 210 11.49 -22.56 -16.04
CA GLN A 210 11.56 -21.12 -16.27
C GLN A 210 10.39 -20.62 -17.10
N LEU A 211 9.65 -19.64 -16.58
CA LEU A 211 8.63 -18.91 -17.32
C LEU A 211 8.97 -17.42 -17.51
N ALA A 212 9.71 -16.82 -16.57
CA ALA A 212 10.02 -15.39 -16.60
C ALA A 212 11.16 -15.02 -17.56
N GLU A 213 11.20 -13.74 -17.96
CA GLU A 213 12.27 -13.15 -18.79
C GLU A 213 13.64 -13.28 -18.13
N ALA A 214 13.71 -13.14 -16.80
CA ALA A 214 14.95 -13.15 -16.03
C ALA A 214 14.88 -14.06 -14.79
N VAL A 215 16.04 -14.32 -14.18
CA VAL A 215 16.19 -15.18 -12.99
C VAL A 215 17.01 -14.46 -11.92
N ILE A 216 16.54 -14.45 -10.67
CA ILE A 216 17.30 -14.02 -9.49
C ILE A 216 17.72 -15.27 -8.70
N PRO A 217 19.01 -15.67 -8.74
CA PRO A 217 19.50 -16.79 -7.94
C PRO A 217 19.79 -16.36 -6.49
N VAL A 218 19.26 -17.12 -5.52
CA VAL A 218 19.48 -16.92 -4.08
C VAL A 218 19.99 -18.22 -3.44
N GLY A 219 21.28 -18.26 -3.12
CA GLY A 219 21.89 -19.46 -2.49
C GLY A 219 21.95 -20.70 -3.40
N VAL A 220 21.81 -20.52 -4.72
CA VAL A 220 21.91 -21.55 -5.75
C VAL A 220 22.93 -21.13 -6.81
N PHE A 221 23.50 -22.11 -7.50
CA PHE A 221 24.37 -21.87 -8.64
C PHE A 221 23.54 -21.67 -9.92
N GLU A 222 23.89 -20.66 -10.69
CA GLU A 222 23.44 -20.46 -12.06
C GLU A 222 24.66 -20.21 -12.94
N ASP A 223 24.58 -20.61 -14.22
CA ASP A 223 25.66 -20.40 -15.18
C ASP A 223 25.89 -18.89 -15.40
N PRO A 224 27.08 -18.33 -15.07
CA PRO A 224 27.38 -16.92 -15.27
C PRO A 224 27.35 -16.47 -16.74
N ALA A 225 27.44 -17.40 -17.70
CA ALA A 225 27.34 -17.08 -19.13
C ALA A 225 25.91 -16.69 -19.57
N ARG A 226 24.91 -16.98 -18.74
CA ARG A 226 23.51 -16.63 -18.99
C ARG A 226 23.27 -15.13 -18.83
N THR A 227 22.67 -14.51 -19.84
CA THR A 227 22.39 -13.06 -19.86
C THR A 227 21.10 -12.67 -19.14
N ASP A 228 20.24 -13.65 -18.83
CA ASP A 228 18.97 -13.47 -18.15
C ASP A 228 19.09 -13.52 -16.61
N ILE A 229 20.29 -13.73 -16.08
CA ILE A 229 20.54 -13.71 -14.64
C ILE A 229 20.59 -12.26 -14.11
N VAL A 230 19.92 -12.01 -13.00
CA VAL A 230 20.00 -10.77 -12.22
C VAL A 230 20.71 -11.07 -10.89
N PRO A 231 22.02 -10.74 -10.77
CA PRO A 231 22.75 -11.03 -9.54
C PRO A 231 22.27 -10.14 -8.39
N LEU A 232 22.37 -10.63 -7.15
CA LEU A 232 21.93 -9.87 -5.96
C LEU A 232 22.65 -8.51 -5.80
N ASP A 233 23.87 -8.37 -6.29
CA ASP A 233 24.63 -7.11 -6.28
C ASP A 233 24.07 -6.04 -7.23
N ASP A 234 23.27 -6.47 -8.22
CA ASP A 234 22.59 -5.57 -9.15
C ASP A 234 21.24 -5.08 -8.59
N ILE A 235 20.78 -5.65 -7.47
CA ILE A 235 19.46 -5.38 -6.91
C ILE A 235 19.53 -4.26 -5.88
N ALA A 236 18.71 -3.24 -6.08
CA ALA A 236 18.37 -2.23 -5.08
C ALA A 236 16.88 -2.26 -4.75
N VAL A 237 16.53 -1.77 -3.57
CA VAL A 237 15.14 -1.60 -3.11
C VAL A 237 14.87 -0.11 -2.94
N GLY A 238 13.71 0.33 -3.41
CA GLY A 238 13.20 1.68 -3.21
C GLY A 238 11.81 1.68 -2.59
N ALA A 239 11.33 2.87 -2.23
CA ALA A 239 9.98 3.07 -1.68
C ALA A 239 9.23 4.17 -2.43
N THR A 240 7.94 3.94 -2.64
CA THR A 240 6.94 4.96 -2.97
C THR A 240 6.04 5.21 -1.76
N ASP A 241 5.11 6.16 -1.87
CA ASP A 241 4.07 6.37 -0.85
C ASP A 241 3.22 5.11 -0.60
N ALA A 242 3.09 4.23 -1.61
CA ALA A 242 2.22 3.07 -1.57
C ALA A 242 2.94 1.78 -1.18
N ARG A 243 4.15 1.51 -1.72
CA ARG A 243 4.81 0.20 -1.60
C ARG A 243 6.34 0.29 -1.71
N LEU A 244 7.00 -0.78 -1.32
CA LEU A 244 8.38 -1.04 -1.71
C LEU A 244 8.44 -1.55 -3.16
N PHE A 245 9.59 -1.40 -3.80
CA PHE A 245 9.86 -1.96 -5.11
C PHE A 245 11.31 -2.41 -5.25
N VAL A 246 11.54 -3.37 -6.14
CA VAL A 246 12.86 -3.90 -6.48
C VAL A 246 13.33 -3.27 -7.80
N PHE A 247 14.61 -2.97 -7.93
CA PHE A 247 15.19 -2.30 -9.08
C PHE A 247 16.51 -2.94 -9.50
N SER A 248 16.70 -3.19 -10.80
CA SER A 248 17.98 -3.58 -11.39
C SER A 248 18.78 -2.32 -11.74
N LEU A 249 19.95 -2.16 -11.12
CA LEU A 249 20.81 -0.99 -11.33
C LEU A 249 21.38 -0.96 -12.76
N SER A 250 21.92 -2.08 -13.24
CA SER A 250 22.54 -2.21 -14.56
C SER A 250 21.52 -2.13 -15.70
N ARG A 251 20.32 -2.71 -15.52
CA ARG A 251 19.25 -2.66 -16.54
C ARG A 251 18.39 -1.40 -16.45
N ASN A 252 18.58 -0.59 -15.41
CA ASN A 252 17.81 0.63 -15.15
C ASN A 252 16.29 0.39 -15.23
N ARG A 253 15.83 -0.71 -14.62
CA ARG A 253 14.46 -1.19 -14.74
C ARG A 253 13.98 -1.76 -13.41
N GLU A 254 12.77 -1.40 -13.02
CA GLU A 254 12.07 -2.00 -11.89
C GLU A 254 11.87 -3.50 -12.14
N ILE A 255 12.01 -4.33 -11.10
CA ILE A 255 11.85 -5.77 -11.16
C ILE A 255 10.51 -6.16 -10.51
N ASP A 256 9.80 -7.10 -11.12
CA ASP A 256 8.67 -7.85 -10.54
C ASP A 256 9.18 -9.25 -10.14
N PRO A 257 9.65 -9.45 -8.89
CA PRO A 257 10.10 -10.75 -8.43
C PRO A 257 8.92 -11.71 -8.33
N VAL A 258 9.10 -12.94 -8.80
CA VAL A 258 8.06 -13.97 -8.77
C VAL A 258 8.60 -15.32 -8.35
N ALA A 259 7.83 -16.08 -7.58
CA ALA A 259 8.11 -17.49 -7.34
C ALA A 259 6.94 -18.35 -7.85
N TYR A 260 7.15 -19.13 -8.92
CA TYR A 260 6.14 -20.07 -9.45
C TYR A 260 6.03 -21.33 -8.58
N THR A 261 5.65 -21.14 -7.31
CA THR A 261 5.55 -22.20 -6.31
C THR A 261 4.51 -21.84 -5.25
N ARG A 262 4.03 -22.86 -4.53
CA ARG A 262 3.13 -22.74 -3.37
C ARG A 262 3.85 -22.96 -2.04
N VAL A 263 5.17 -22.79 -2.02
CA VAL A 263 5.95 -22.83 -0.78
C VAL A 263 5.55 -21.64 0.09
N VAL A 264 5.10 -21.92 1.32
CA VAL A 264 4.80 -20.89 2.33
C VAL A 264 6.08 -20.11 2.65
N PRO A 265 6.16 -18.80 2.35
CA PRO A 265 7.39 -18.03 2.48
C PRO A 265 8.00 -18.07 3.88
N GLU A 266 7.16 -18.01 4.92
CA GLU A 266 7.56 -17.99 6.34
C GLU A 266 8.30 -19.25 6.78
N ILE A 267 8.08 -20.38 6.10
CA ILE A 267 8.62 -21.69 6.47
C ILE A 267 9.68 -22.16 5.47
N GLY A 268 9.53 -21.77 4.20
CA GLY A 268 10.30 -22.34 3.11
C GLY A 268 11.39 -21.45 2.52
N MET A 269 11.37 -20.14 2.78
CA MET A 269 12.29 -19.17 2.16
C MET A 269 13.23 -18.55 3.19
N ASP A 270 14.48 -18.31 2.79
CA ASP A 270 15.40 -17.45 3.53
C ASP A 270 14.95 -15.98 3.47
N ASN A 271 15.56 -15.12 4.30
CA ASN A 271 15.12 -13.73 4.41
C ASN A 271 15.25 -12.91 3.12
N VAL A 272 16.26 -13.17 2.28
CA VAL A 272 16.45 -12.45 1.01
C VAL A 272 15.33 -12.84 0.05
N THR A 273 15.15 -14.15 -0.15
CA THR A 273 14.09 -14.68 -1.01
C THR A 273 12.72 -14.22 -0.55
N ARG A 274 12.42 -14.34 0.75
CA ARG A 274 11.13 -13.93 1.32
C ARG A 274 10.88 -12.45 1.16
N LEU A 275 11.88 -11.58 1.34
CA LEU A 275 11.70 -10.14 1.17
C LEU A 275 11.37 -9.80 -0.29
N LEU A 276 12.10 -10.38 -1.24
CA LEU A 276 11.85 -10.14 -2.67
C LEU A 276 10.45 -10.64 -3.07
N GLU A 277 10.04 -11.80 -2.57
CA GLU A 277 8.71 -12.34 -2.84
C GLU A 277 7.60 -11.51 -2.18
N GLU A 278 7.76 -11.07 -0.93
CA GLU A 278 6.79 -10.19 -0.27
C GLU A 278 6.69 -8.80 -0.96
N ILE A 279 7.79 -8.28 -1.53
CA ILE A 279 7.74 -7.07 -2.36
C ILE A 279 7.02 -7.34 -3.69
N GLY A 280 7.30 -8.47 -4.37
CA GLY A 280 6.65 -8.87 -5.61
C GLY A 280 5.14 -9.05 -5.44
N THR A 281 4.74 -9.91 -4.50
CA THR A 281 3.34 -10.12 -4.09
C THR A 281 2.67 -8.84 -3.66
N SER A 282 3.34 -7.87 -3.01
CA SER A 282 2.67 -6.60 -2.63
C SER A 282 2.08 -5.79 -3.79
N ARG A 283 2.55 -6.03 -5.02
CA ARG A 283 1.98 -5.47 -6.26
C ARG A 283 0.63 -6.09 -6.61
N ARG A 284 0.42 -7.33 -6.18
CA ARG A 284 -0.75 -8.16 -6.45
C ARG A 284 -1.51 -8.29 -5.14
N ARG A 285 -2.64 -7.63 -5.04
CA ARG A 285 -3.52 -7.81 -3.88
C ARG A 285 -4.63 -8.74 -4.32
N PRO A 286 -4.37 -10.06 -4.41
CA PRO A 286 -5.40 -10.94 -4.90
C PRO A 286 -6.52 -11.01 -3.88
N VAL A 287 -7.57 -11.57 -4.41
CA VAL A 287 -8.82 -11.76 -3.73
C VAL A 287 -8.67 -12.96 -2.81
N LEU A 288 -8.77 -12.68 -1.51
CA LEU A 288 -8.79 -13.72 -0.48
C LEU A 288 -10.11 -14.50 -0.53
N GLU A 289 -10.12 -15.64 0.15
CA GLU A 289 -11.34 -16.35 0.54
C GLU A 289 -12.34 -15.41 1.22
N TRP A 290 -13.63 -15.80 1.20
CA TRP A 290 -14.67 -15.04 1.89
C TRP A 290 -14.32 -14.82 3.38
N ASP A 291 -14.25 -13.55 3.78
CA ASP A 291 -13.91 -13.16 5.16
C ASP A 291 -15.13 -12.69 5.94
N TRP A 292 -15.43 -13.37 7.05
CA TRP A 292 -16.47 -12.99 8.00
C TRP A 292 -16.05 -11.87 8.96
N GLY A 293 -14.82 -11.35 8.85
CA GLY A 293 -14.34 -10.21 9.62
C GLY A 293 -14.32 -10.49 11.12
N SER A 294 -14.84 -9.55 11.91
CA SER A 294 -15.01 -9.76 13.37
C SER A 294 -15.98 -10.88 13.73
N LEU A 295 -16.88 -11.26 12.81
CA LEU A 295 -17.90 -12.29 13.05
C LEU A 295 -17.33 -13.71 12.98
N ARG A 296 -16.07 -13.91 12.57
CA ARG A 296 -15.44 -15.23 12.41
C ARG A 296 -15.50 -16.15 13.64
N HIS A 297 -15.78 -15.62 14.82
CA HIS A 297 -15.85 -16.37 16.08
C HIS A 297 -17.26 -16.84 16.47
N HIS A 298 -18.29 -16.48 15.69
CA HIS A 298 -19.67 -16.87 15.96
C HIS A 298 -19.85 -18.39 15.88
N ASN A 299 -20.83 -18.90 16.66
CA ASN A 299 -21.11 -20.34 16.74
C ASN A 299 -21.66 -20.91 15.43
N PHE A 300 -22.30 -20.08 14.62
CA PHE A 300 -22.83 -20.44 13.33
C PHE A 300 -22.57 -19.29 12.36
N LEU A 301 -22.10 -19.65 11.17
CA LEU A 301 -21.98 -18.76 10.01
C LEU A 301 -22.71 -19.43 8.85
N PRO A 302 -23.70 -18.76 8.23
CA PRO A 302 -24.45 -19.32 7.12
C PRO A 302 -23.57 -19.45 5.87
N ARG A 303 -24.03 -20.26 4.92
CA ARG A 303 -23.47 -20.29 3.58
C ARG A 303 -23.61 -18.91 2.94
N VAL A 304 -22.67 -18.51 2.12
CA VAL A 304 -22.78 -17.29 1.30
C VAL A 304 -22.75 -17.68 -0.16
N ARG A 305 -23.74 -17.25 -0.93
CA ARG A 305 -23.89 -17.63 -2.34
C ARG A 305 -24.23 -16.44 -3.22
N TYR A 306 -23.64 -16.37 -4.41
CA TYR A 306 -24.03 -15.46 -5.50
C TYR A 306 -24.26 -16.29 -6.77
N GLY A 307 -25.50 -16.31 -7.29
CA GLY A 307 -25.84 -17.21 -8.40
C GLY A 307 -25.52 -18.67 -8.09
N ARG A 308 -24.67 -19.32 -8.91
CA ARG A 308 -24.17 -20.69 -8.70
C ARG A 308 -22.90 -20.77 -7.85
N CYS A 309 -22.31 -19.63 -7.51
CA CYS A 309 -21.04 -19.52 -6.79
C CYS A 309 -21.28 -19.50 -5.28
N VAL A 310 -20.90 -20.58 -4.58
CA VAL A 310 -20.88 -20.63 -3.12
C VAL A 310 -19.57 -20.02 -2.65
N LEU A 311 -19.58 -18.81 -2.13
CA LEU A 311 -18.38 -18.08 -1.70
C LEU A 311 -17.83 -18.60 -0.36
N SER A 312 -18.73 -19.04 0.52
CA SER A 312 -18.41 -19.65 1.81
C SER A 312 -19.43 -20.74 2.10
N LEU A 313 -18.97 -21.90 2.56
CA LEU A 313 -19.83 -22.93 3.14
C LEU A 313 -20.36 -22.49 4.50
N ALA A 314 -21.53 -23.00 4.89
CA ALA A 314 -22.01 -22.85 6.26
C ALA A 314 -21.03 -23.53 7.24
N ARG A 315 -20.77 -22.87 8.37
CA ARG A 315 -19.80 -23.30 9.39
C ARG A 315 -20.43 -23.29 10.78
N TRP A 316 -20.14 -24.32 11.57
CA TRP A 316 -20.52 -24.42 12.97
C TRP A 316 -19.29 -24.57 13.85
N ARG A 317 -19.25 -23.79 14.94
CA ARG A 317 -18.26 -23.95 16.00
C ARG A 317 -18.65 -25.12 16.89
N ILE A 318 -17.65 -25.88 17.31
CA ILE A 318 -17.85 -27.06 18.14
C ILE A 318 -18.08 -26.65 19.61
N PRO A 319 -19.20 -27.05 20.24
CA PRO A 319 -19.46 -26.76 21.65
C PRO A 319 -18.54 -27.56 22.58
N ASP A 320 -18.24 -27.00 23.75
CA ASP A 320 -17.33 -27.59 24.74
C ASP A 320 -17.75 -28.99 25.18
N ARG A 321 -19.06 -29.23 25.29
CA ARG A 321 -19.61 -30.56 25.65
C ARG A 321 -19.16 -31.66 24.69
N LEU A 322 -19.01 -31.39 23.39
CA LEU A 322 -18.54 -32.39 22.42
C LEU A 322 -17.04 -32.67 22.50
N ARG A 323 -16.30 -31.89 23.28
CA ARG A 323 -14.87 -32.09 23.56
C ARG A 323 -14.61 -32.78 24.90
N ASP A 324 -15.65 -32.95 25.71
CA ASP A 324 -15.53 -33.60 27.00
C ASP A 324 -15.17 -35.08 26.83
N ARG A 325 -13.94 -35.41 27.25
CA ARG A 325 -13.39 -36.77 27.15
C ARG A 325 -13.96 -37.71 28.22
N SER A 326 -14.64 -37.19 29.23
CA SER A 326 -15.27 -37.99 30.28
C SER A 326 -16.58 -38.64 29.85
N LEU A 327 -17.23 -38.12 28.79
CA LEU A 327 -18.48 -38.67 28.29
C LEU A 327 -18.31 -40.12 27.81
N SER A 328 -19.27 -40.98 28.09
CA SER A 328 -19.40 -42.26 27.40
C SER A 328 -19.73 -42.05 25.91
N ASP A 329 -19.58 -43.10 25.09
CA ASP A 329 -19.97 -43.04 23.67
C ASP A 329 -21.44 -42.67 23.49
N THR A 330 -22.33 -43.18 24.35
CA THR A 330 -23.78 -42.91 24.30
C THR A 330 -24.07 -41.45 24.66
N GLU A 331 -23.51 -40.94 25.76
CA GLU A 331 -23.72 -39.54 26.17
C GLU A 331 -23.15 -38.55 25.15
N TRP A 332 -22.03 -38.90 24.52
CA TRP A 332 -21.45 -38.08 23.45
C TRP A 332 -22.34 -38.08 22.20
N ASP A 333 -22.85 -39.25 21.79
CA ASP A 333 -23.77 -39.36 20.66
C ASP A 333 -25.08 -38.58 20.90
N GLU A 334 -25.63 -38.64 22.13
CA GLU A 334 -26.80 -37.85 22.52
C GLU A 334 -26.50 -36.34 22.46
N ALA A 335 -25.36 -35.90 22.99
CA ALA A 335 -24.92 -34.51 22.92
C ALA A 335 -24.76 -34.04 21.46
N LEU A 336 -24.21 -34.90 20.60
CA LEU A 336 -24.07 -34.62 19.17
C LEU A 336 -25.45 -34.43 18.54
N GLN A 337 -26.40 -35.35 18.75
CA GLN A 337 -27.74 -35.22 18.16
C GLN A 337 -28.48 -33.98 18.67
N GLN A 338 -28.42 -33.69 19.98
CA GLN A 338 -29.02 -32.47 20.54
C GLN A 338 -28.46 -31.21 19.90
N TRP A 339 -27.13 -31.13 19.77
CA TRP A 339 -26.48 -29.99 19.12
C TRP A 339 -26.85 -29.87 17.64
N ARG A 340 -26.85 -30.99 16.90
CA ARG A 340 -27.22 -31.01 15.49
C ARG A 340 -28.65 -30.55 15.26
N ILE A 341 -29.59 -30.97 16.11
CA ILE A 341 -30.99 -30.53 16.04
C ILE A 341 -31.09 -29.04 16.36
N ALA A 342 -30.46 -28.59 17.44
CA ALA A 342 -30.52 -27.20 17.89
C ALA A 342 -29.93 -26.21 16.87
N TRP A 343 -28.83 -26.59 16.22
CA TRP A 343 -28.09 -25.73 15.28
C TRP A 343 -28.27 -26.11 13.80
N ARG A 344 -29.16 -27.07 13.51
CA ARG A 344 -29.50 -27.54 12.14
C ARG A 344 -28.28 -28.00 11.35
N VAL A 345 -27.37 -28.71 12.00
CA VAL A 345 -26.16 -29.26 11.38
C VAL A 345 -26.54 -30.43 10.46
N PRO A 346 -26.11 -30.44 9.18
CA PRO A 346 -26.49 -31.47 8.22
C PRO A 346 -25.92 -32.86 8.56
N ASP A 347 -26.32 -33.88 7.80
CA ASP A 347 -25.79 -35.24 7.94
C ASP A 347 -24.38 -35.40 7.39
N VAL A 348 -24.02 -34.65 6.37
CA VAL A 348 -22.71 -34.69 5.75
C VAL A 348 -21.99 -33.40 6.08
N VAL A 349 -20.84 -33.52 6.74
CA VAL A 349 -20.03 -32.37 7.19
C VAL A 349 -18.58 -32.61 6.84
N HIS A 350 -17.83 -31.52 6.71
CA HIS A 350 -16.38 -31.56 6.62
C HIS A 350 -15.77 -31.14 7.95
N ALA A 351 -14.94 -32.00 8.53
CA ALA A 351 -14.01 -31.63 9.58
C ALA A 351 -12.69 -31.21 8.92
N ALA A 352 -12.32 -29.93 9.04
CA ALA A 352 -11.13 -29.38 8.40
C ALA A 352 -10.03 -29.10 9.43
N ARG A 353 -8.79 -29.51 9.10
CA ARG A 353 -7.57 -29.17 9.82
C ARG A 353 -6.52 -28.71 8.82
N HIS A 354 -6.16 -27.43 8.83
CA HIS A 354 -5.28 -26.85 7.80
C HIS A 354 -5.78 -27.25 6.41
N ASP A 355 -4.91 -27.84 5.60
CA ASP A 355 -5.17 -28.24 4.22
C ASP A 355 -5.93 -29.58 4.12
N HIS A 356 -6.20 -30.25 5.25
CA HIS A 356 -6.87 -31.54 5.30
C HIS A 356 -8.38 -31.35 5.53
N ARG A 357 -9.19 -31.81 4.58
CA ARG A 357 -10.66 -31.87 4.71
C ARG A 357 -11.10 -33.33 4.81
N LEU A 358 -11.84 -33.66 5.87
CA LEU A 358 -12.38 -35.00 6.07
C LEU A 358 -13.91 -34.97 5.96
N GLU A 359 -14.44 -35.63 4.93
CA GLU A 359 -15.88 -35.82 4.77
C GLU A 359 -16.40 -36.86 5.78
N LEU A 360 -17.45 -36.48 6.51
CA LEU A 360 -18.05 -37.29 7.55
C LEU A 360 -19.57 -37.29 7.43
N VAL A 361 -20.11 -38.43 6.98
CA VAL A 361 -21.54 -38.76 7.07
C VAL A 361 -21.91 -39.19 8.51
N LEU A 362 -22.50 -38.29 9.29
CA LEU A 362 -22.79 -38.44 10.72
C LEU A 362 -23.86 -39.49 11.05
N ARG A 363 -24.58 -40.00 10.04
CA ARG A 363 -25.46 -41.17 10.21
C ARG A 363 -24.66 -42.44 10.50
N HIS A 364 -23.43 -42.54 10.01
CA HIS A 364 -22.57 -43.69 10.25
C HIS A 364 -21.86 -43.60 11.61
N ARG A 365 -21.97 -44.66 12.41
CA ARG A 365 -21.34 -44.74 13.74
C ARG A 365 -19.81 -44.59 13.66
N LEU A 366 -19.18 -45.14 12.62
CA LEU A 366 -17.73 -45.03 12.43
C LEU A 366 -17.31 -43.57 12.21
N HIS A 367 -18.03 -42.83 11.37
CA HIS A 367 -17.73 -41.42 11.09
C HIS A 367 -17.91 -40.56 12.33
N ARG A 368 -18.93 -40.83 13.16
CA ARG A 368 -19.09 -40.17 14.46
C ARG A 368 -17.92 -40.42 15.41
N ARG A 369 -17.38 -41.65 15.45
CA ARG A 369 -16.17 -41.97 16.21
C ARG A 369 -14.94 -41.25 15.68
N ILE A 370 -14.81 -41.13 14.35
CA ILE A 370 -13.72 -40.37 13.73
C ILE A 370 -13.84 -38.89 14.08
N LEU A 371 -15.03 -38.30 13.95
CA LEU A 371 -15.30 -36.93 14.38
C LEU A 371 -14.88 -36.72 15.83
N ARG A 372 -15.32 -37.58 16.75
CA ARG A 372 -14.97 -37.51 18.16
C ARG A 372 -13.46 -37.52 18.40
N ALA A 373 -12.73 -38.37 17.68
CA ALA A 373 -11.27 -38.46 17.78
C ALA A 373 -10.57 -37.21 17.23
N GLU A 374 -11.08 -36.64 16.13
CA GLU A 374 -10.58 -35.40 15.55
C GLU A 374 -10.84 -34.20 16.48
N LEU A 375 -12.04 -34.10 17.06
CA LEU A 375 -12.39 -33.03 18.02
C LEU A 375 -11.57 -33.04 19.31
N ALA A 376 -10.91 -34.16 19.63
CA ALA A 376 -10.00 -34.23 20.77
C ALA A 376 -8.68 -33.48 20.54
N LYS A 377 -8.39 -33.06 19.30
CA LYS A 377 -7.21 -32.28 18.92
C LYS A 377 -7.50 -30.77 19.04
N PRO A 378 -6.60 -29.95 19.60
CA PRO A 378 -6.85 -28.52 19.83
C PRO A 378 -7.21 -27.72 18.58
N GLU A 379 -6.69 -28.10 17.42
CA GLU A 379 -6.69 -27.28 16.20
C GLU A 379 -8.05 -27.17 15.52
N ILE A 380 -8.96 -28.12 15.74
CA ILE A 380 -10.32 -28.12 15.14
C ILE A 380 -11.27 -27.18 15.90
N TYR A 381 -10.94 -26.83 17.14
CA TYR A 381 -11.76 -25.96 17.97
C TYR A 381 -11.90 -24.54 17.39
N GLU A 382 -10.84 -24.04 16.74
CA GLU A 382 -10.81 -22.67 16.21
C GLU A 382 -11.47 -22.57 14.83
N THR A 383 -11.38 -23.63 14.01
CA THR A 383 -11.91 -23.65 12.63
C THR A 383 -13.36 -24.14 12.53
N GLY A 384 -13.82 -25.00 13.45
CA GLY A 384 -15.16 -25.58 13.43
C GLY A 384 -15.35 -26.67 12.36
N ILE A 385 -16.60 -27.05 12.11
CA ILE A 385 -16.99 -27.94 10.99
C ILE A 385 -17.77 -27.15 9.95
N THR A 386 -17.65 -27.55 8.69
CA THR A 386 -18.42 -26.97 7.57
C THR A 386 -19.40 -27.97 7.00
N GLU A 387 -20.43 -27.50 6.31
CA GLU A 387 -21.35 -28.39 5.60
C GLU A 387 -20.67 -29.07 4.41
N ALA A 388 -21.24 -30.18 3.96
CA ALA A 388 -21.10 -30.67 2.61
C ALA A 388 -22.48 -30.61 1.94
N LEU A 389 -22.54 -30.05 0.73
CA LEU A 389 -23.81 -29.92 -0.02
C LEU A 389 -24.41 -31.29 -0.38
N CYS A 390 -23.54 -32.26 -0.59
CA CYS A 390 -23.80 -33.67 -0.88
C CYS A 390 -22.50 -34.45 -0.58
N THR A 391 -22.51 -35.77 -0.73
CA THR A 391 -21.25 -36.55 -0.61
C THR A 391 -20.31 -36.23 -1.78
N THR A 392 -19.03 -36.52 -1.63
CA THR A 392 -18.00 -36.33 -2.67
C THR A 392 -18.34 -37.14 -3.93
N GLU A 393 -18.87 -38.35 -3.76
CA GLU A 393 -19.30 -39.21 -4.87
C GLU A 393 -20.49 -38.58 -5.62
N GLU A 394 -21.48 -38.07 -4.89
CA GLU A 394 -22.61 -37.35 -5.49
C GLU A 394 -22.16 -36.05 -6.16
N ALA A 395 -21.27 -35.30 -5.52
CA ALA A 395 -20.72 -34.05 -6.06
C ALA A 395 -19.97 -34.26 -7.38
N GLY A 396 -19.22 -35.36 -7.47
CA GLY A 396 -18.46 -35.77 -8.64
C GLY A 396 -19.27 -36.53 -9.68
N GLY A 397 -20.60 -36.61 -9.58
CA GLY A 397 -21.43 -37.40 -10.51
C GLY A 397 -21.22 -37.05 -11.99
N TRP A 398 -20.86 -35.80 -12.30
CA TRP A 398 -20.51 -35.35 -13.66
C TRP A 398 -19.16 -35.85 -14.18
N VAL A 399 -18.24 -36.22 -13.29
CA VAL A 399 -16.95 -36.85 -13.60
C VAL A 399 -16.94 -38.34 -13.28
N GLY A 400 -18.09 -38.96 -13.05
CA GLY A 400 -18.17 -40.40 -12.73
C GLY A 400 -17.89 -40.74 -11.26
N GLY A 401 -18.20 -39.80 -10.35
CA GLY A 401 -18.11 -39.98 -8.90
C GLY A 401 -16.75 -39.63 -8.28
N TYR A 402 -15.80 -39.16 -9.08
CA TYR A 402 -14.48 -38.77 -8.58
C TYR A 402 -14.49 -37.39 -7.92
N ALA A 403 -13.72 -37.25 -6.84
CA ALA A 403 -13.35 -35.93 -6.32
C ALA A 403 -12.56 -35.17 -7.40
N CYS A 404 -12.98 -33.95 -7.71
CA CYS A 404 -12.36 -33.13 -8.73
C CYS A 404 -12.15 -31.71 -8.22
N GLU A 405 -10.92 -31.23 -8.36
CA GLU A 405 -10.52 -29.85 -8.10
C GLU A 405 -9.93 -29.27 -9.39
N ILE A 406 -10.36 -28.07 -9.75
CA ILE A 406 -9.93 -27.37 -10.95
C ILE A 406 -9.18 -26.12 -10.50
N VAL A 407 -7.89 -26.05 -10.83
CA VAL A 407 -7.09 -24.85 -10.62
C VAL A 407 -7.12 -24.02 -11.90
N ALA A 408 -7.76 -22.86 -11.84
CA ALA A 408 -7.84 -21.92 -12.95
C ALA A 408 -6.84 -20.78 -12.73
N SER A 409 -6.07 -20.47 -13.77
CA SER A 409 -5.27 -19.23 -13.85
C SER A 409 -6.11 -18.14 -14.49
N LEU A 410 -6.38 -17.06 -13.75
CA LEU A 410 -7.16 -15.92 -14.23
C LEU A 410 -6.26 -14.72 -14.49
N VAL A 411 -6.54 -14.01 -15.58
CA VAL A 411 -5.82 -12.81 -15.97
C VAL A 411 -6.80 -11.66 -16.22
N PRO A 412 -6.45 -10.41 -15.88
CA PRO A 412 -7.27 -9.25 -16.19
C PRO A 412 -7.56 -9.12 -17.69
N ARG A 413 -8.84 -8.98 -18.09
CA ARG A 413 -9.26 -8.86 -19.49
C ARG A 413 -8.71 -7.60 -20.17
N GLU A 414 -8.76 -6.48 -19.47
CA GLU A 414 -8.05 -5.26 -19.83
C GLU A 414 -6.90 -5.13 -18.82
N PRO A 415 -5.64 -5.36 -19.23
CA PRO A 415 -4.52 -4.94 -18.41
C PRO A 415 -4.71 -3.45 -18.13
N GLU A 416 -4.66 -3.04 -16.86
CA GLU A 416 -4.35 -1.63 -16.55
C GLU A 416 -3.15 -1.26 -17.42
N PRO A 417 -3.22 -0.16 -18.19
CA PRO A 417 -2.08 0.26 -18.99
C PRO A 417 -0.90 0.32 -18.03
N ALA A 418 0.13 -0.47 -18.29
CA ALA A 418 1.30 -0.51 -17.44
C ALA A 418 1.72 0.94 -17.23
N ALA A 419 1.61 1.43 -15.99
CA ALA A 419 2.06 2.76 -15.66
C ALA A 419 3.46 2.86 -16.26
N LYS A 420 3.70 3.89 -17.10
CA LYS A 420 5.03 4.11 -17.68
C LYS A 420 6.02 3.96 -16.53
N PRO A 421 7.15 3.23 -16.69
CA PRO A 421 8.08 3.03 -15.59
C PRO A 421 8.43 4.40 -15.00
N GLU A 422 7.80 4.73 -13.87
CA GLU A 422 7.92 6.04 -13.23
C GLU A 422 9.30 6.17 -12.58
N HIS A 423 9.93 5.02 -12.31
CA HIS A 423 11.20 4.90 -11.64
C HIS A 423 12.32 4.75 -12.65
N ARG A 424 13.16 5.78 -12.74
CA ARG A 424 14.47 5.70 -13.37
C ARG A 424 15.55 5.51 -12.31
N SER A 425 16.76 5.18 -12.75
CA SER A 425 17.97 5.23 -11.93
C SER A 425 18.07 6.62 -11.31
N GLY A 426 17.73 6.70 -10.03
CA GLY A 426 17.95 7.87 -9.20
C GLY A 426 19.25 7.72 -8.40
N HIS A 427 19.32 8.44 -7.29
CA HIS A 427 20.42 8.30 -6.35
C HIS A 427 20.44 6.88 -5.72
N VAL A 428 21.60 6.23 -5.83
CA VAL A 428 21.89 4.96 -5.15
C VAL A 428 22.57 5.28 -3.83
N TYR A 429 21.94 4.89 -2.73
CA TYR A 429 22.44 5.11 -1.38
C TYR A 429 23.81 4.46 -1.18
N ARG A 430 24.73 5.23 -0.61
CA ARG A 430 26.04 4.81 -0.15
C ARG A 430 26.15 5.09 1.35
N PRO A 431 26.73 4.15 2.12
CA PRO A 431 27.11 4.43 3.49
C PRO A 431 27.99 5.70 3.55
N GLY A 432 27.56 6.71 4.31
CA GLY A 432 28.22 8.02 4.37
C GLY A 432 27.44 9.18 3.74
N ASP A 433 26.30 8.94 3.08
CA ASP A 433 25.43 10.00 2.52
C ASP A 433 24.65 10.80 3.60
N ARG A 434 25.23 10.95 4.80
CA ARG A 434 24.64 11.63 5.94
C ARG A 434 25.57 12.73 6.43
N HIS A 435 24.97 13.81 6.88
CA HIS A 435 25.69 14.86 7.57
C HIS A 435 25.70 14.56 9.07
N HIS A 436 26.89 14.22 9.57
CA HIS A 436 27.13 13.91 10.96
C HIS A 436 27.17 15.17 11.84
N ILE A 437 26.91 14.98 13.13
CA ILE A 437 27.06 16.03 14.14
C ILE A 437 28.54 16.46 14.15
N GLY A 438 28.78 17.78 14.16
CA GLY A 438 30.13 18.34 14.05
C GLY A 438 30.49 18.78 12.63
N GLY A 439 29.67 18.47 11.62
CA GLY A 439 29.83 18.95 10.24
C GLY A 439 29.16 20.31 9.99
N GLU A 440 28.83 20.56 8.72
CA GLU A 440 28.19 21.78 8.21
C GLU A 440 26.68 21.84 8.46
N TRP A 441 26.11 20.88 9.22
CA TRP A 441 24.69 20.83 9.56
C TRP A 441 24.47 20.66 11.07
N LEU A 442 23.53 21.45 11.59
CA LEU A 442 22.89 21.20 12.88
C LEU A 442 21.43 20.85 12.64
N TYR A 443 21.02 19.71 13.18
CA TYR A 443 19.66 19.22 13.08
C TYR A 443 19.07 18.96 14.46
N PHE A 444 18.03 19.71 14.79
CA PHE A 444 17.27 19.61 16.02
C PHE A 444 15.90 18.98 15.80
N LYS A 445 15.51 18.06 16.66
CA LYS A 445 14.11 17.63 16.86
C LYS A 445 13.56 18.31 18.11
N LEU A 446 12.52 19.12 17.96
CA LEU A 446 11.87 19.89 19.03
C LEU A 446 10.50 19.29 19.33
N TYR A 447 10.39 18.46 20.37
CA TYR A 447 9.17 17.73 20.70
C TYR A 447 8.18 18.61 21.47
N ALA A 448 7.05 18.90 20.84
CA ALA A 448 5.97 19.70 21.40
C ALA A 448 4.64 19.37 20.72
N GLY A 449 3.52 19.50 21.44
CA GLY A 449 2.19 19.33 20.87
C GLY A 449 1.93 20.31 19.72
N GLU A 450 1.16 19.90 18.71
CA GLU A 450 0.95 20.65 17.46
C GLU A 450 0.41 22.07 17.68
N ALA A 451 -0.44 22.25 18.68
CA ALA A 451 -0.98 23.55 19.07
C ALA A 451 0.11 24.57 19.46
N ARG A 452 1.32 24.12 19.82
CA ARG A 452 2.47 24.96 20.19
C ARG A 452 3.43 25.22 19.05
N HIS A 453 3.32 24.50 17.93
CA HIS A 453 4.30 24.63 16.83
C HIS A 453 4.34 26.06 16.29
N ASN A 454 3.19 26.71 16.12
CA ASN A 454 3.16 28.10 15.65
C ASN A 454 3.81 29.05 16.66
N ASP A 455 3.52 28.90 17.96
CA ASP A 455 4.13 29.72 19.02
C ASP A 455 5.66 29.55 19.06
N LEU A 456 6.17 28.33 18.86
CA LEU A 456 7.60 28.05 18.79
C LEU A 456 8.24 28.67 17.54
N LEU A 457 7.55 28.58 16.39
CA LEU A 457 8.01 29.09 15.10
C LEU A 457 8.07 30.62 15.07
N THR A 458 7.00 31.29 15.51
CA THR A 458 6.90 32.77 15.49
C THR A 458 7.56 33.44 16.68
N GLY A 459 8.15 32.69 17.61
CA GLY A 459 8.89 33.21 18.75
C GLY A 459 10.33 32.66 18.76
N PRO A 460 10.64 31.65 19.59
CA PRO A 460 12.01 31.17 19.79
C PRO A 460 12.78 30.81 18.52
N VAL A 461 12.12 30.20 17.52
CA VAL A 461 12.80 29.85 16.25
C VAL A 461 13.10 31.11 15.44
N SER A 462 12.18 32.06 15.37
CA SER A 462 12.40 33.34 14.69
C SER A 462 13.57 34.10 15.32
N GLU A 463 13.62 34.17 16.66
CA GLU A 463 14.72 34.82 17.40
C GLU A 463 16.08 34.18 17.10
N VAL A 464 16.14 32.84 17.01
CA VAL A 464 17.36 32.13 16.63
C VAL A 464 17.77 32.46 15.19
N VAL A 465 16.82 32.43 14.26
CA VAL A 465 17.09 32.73 12.84
C VAL A 465 17.60 34.16 12.65
N GLU A 466 17.02 35.12 13.37
CA GLU A 466 17.44 36.54 13.33
C GLU A 466 18.85 36.76 13.92
N SER A 467 19.31 35.83 14.76
CA SER A 467 20.65 35.87 15.39
C SER A 467 21.76 35.22 14.55
N PHE A 468 21.44 34.65 13.39
CA PHE A 468 22.42 33.92 12.59
C PHE A 468 23.55 34.83 12.08
N PRO A 469 24.82 34.40 12.23
CA PRO A 469 25.96 35.08 11.63
C PRO A 469 25.99 34.82 10.11
N SER A 470 26.83 35.57 9.40
CA SER A 470 26.90 35.54 7.93
C SER A 470 27.33 34.19 7.36
N GLY A 471 28.02 33.34 8.12
CA GLY A 471 28.41 32.00 7.68
C GLY A 471 27.28 30.98 7.67
N ILE A 472 26.10 31.31 8.22
CA ILE A 472 24.89 30.49 8.12
C ILE A 472 24.09 30.91 6.89
N ASP A 473 24.07 30.04 5.87
CA ASP A 473 23.51 30.38 4.56
C ASP A 473 22.14 29.74 4.29
N ARG A 474 21.75 28.70 5.04
CA ARG A 474 20.49 27.98 4.88
C ARG A 474 19.94 27.50 6.21
N TRP A 475 18.62 27.56 6.35
CA TRP A 475 17.91 26.90 7.43
C TRP A 475 16.50 26.56 6.97
N PHE A 476 15.91 25.51 7.52
CA PHE A 476 14.51 25.21 7.24
C PHE A 476 13.93 24.33 8.34
N PHE A 477 12.60 24.37 8.45
CA PHE A 477 11.88 23.50 9.35
C PHE A 477 10.87 22.62 8.62
N ILE A 478 10.51 21.51 9.24
CA ILE A 478 9.36 20.68 8.85
C ILE A 478 8.60 20.24 10.11
N ARG A 479 7.29 19.99 9.97
CA ARG A 479 6.43 19.47 11.04
C ARG A 479 6.28 17.96 10.91
N TYR A 480 6.36 17.26 12.03
CA TYR A 480 6.34 15.79 12.05
C TYR A 480 5.45 15.27 13.19
N ARG A 481 4.89 14.06 13.03
CA ARG A 481 3.98 13.42 14.00
C ARG A 481 4.51 12.14 14.63
N ASP A 482 5.35 11.40 13.93
CA ASP A 482 5.82 10.08 14.39
C ASP A 482 7.27 10.12 14.90
N PRO A 483 7.58 9.50 16.05
CA PRO A 483 6.66 8.80 16.96
C PRO A 483 5.81 9.74 17.84
N GLU A 484 6.19 11.00 17.96
CA GLU A 484 5.49 12.05 18.72
C GLU A 484 5.51 13.36 17.93
N PRO A 485 4.54 14.29 18.10
CA PRO A 485 4.56 15.58 17.43
C PRO A 485 5.82 16.40 17.73
N HIS A 486 6.52 16.84 16.68
CA HIS A 486 7.74 17.63 16.81
C HIS A 486 8.02 18.50 15.58
N LEU A 487 8.84 19.54 15.78
CA LEU A 487 9.48 20.29 14.70
C LEU A 487 10.86 19.72 14.42
N ARG A 488 11.25 19.67 13.16
CA ARG A 488 12.60 19.32 12.73
C ARG A 488 13.24 20.57 12.15
N LEU A 489 14.15 21.19 12.88
CA LEU A 489 14.86 22.41 12.47
C LEU A 489 16.27 22.03 12.00
N ARG A 490 16.60 22.38 10.76
CA ARG A 490 17.91 22.13 10.14
C ARG A 490 18.56 23.45 9.81
N ILE A 491 19.83 23.59 10.15
CA ILE A 491 20.64 24.79 9.95
C ILE A 491 21.93 24.35 9.29
N HIS A 492 22.32 25.06 8.23
CA HIS A 492 23.54 24.80 7.46
C HIS A 492 24.39 26.05 7.36
N GLY A 493 25.70 25.86 7.42
CA GLY A 493 26.67 26.93 7.29
C GLY A 493 28.08 26.47 7.59
N ASP A 494 28.98 27.44 7.76
CA ASP A 494 30.34 27.20 8.24
C ASP A 494 30.32 26.46 9.59
N ALA A 495 31.10 25.38 9.70
CA ALA A 495 31.07 24.52 10.87
C ALA A 495 31.48 25.26 12.15
N GLU A 496 32.50 26.13 12.11
CA GLU A 496 32.97 26.83 13.31
C GLU A 496 31.91 27.81 13.84
N GLU A 497 31.33 28.61 12.95
CA GLU A 497 30.24 29.54 13.32
C GLU A 497 28.99 28.78 13.80
N LEU A 498 28.62 27.70 13.11
CA LEU A 498 27.46 26.86 13.43
C LEU A 498 27.59 26.23 14.83
N HIS A 499 28.75 25.63 15.14
CA HIS A 499 29.00 25.04 16.47
C HIS A 499 29.17 26.10 17.56
N GLY A 500 29.56 27.33 17.21
CA GLY A 500 29.56 28.48 18.10
C GLY A 500 28.16 28.86 18.61
N LEU A 501 27.11 28.66 17.80
CA LEU A 501 25.72 28.93 18.18
C LEU A 501 25.11 27.87 19.11
N LEU A 502 25.62 26.64 19.04
CA LEU A 502 25.03 25.47 19.69
C LEU A 502 24.79 25.65 21.21
N PRO A 503 25.73 26.19 22.02
CA PRO A 503 25.50 26.40 23.45
C PRO A 503 24.32 27.34 23.75
N GLY A 504 24.18 28.42 22.95
CA GLY A 504 23.11 29.41 23.09
C GLY A 504 21.75 28.82 22.75
N ILE A 505 21.64 28.12 21.61
CA ILE A 505 20.42 27.41 21.20
C ILE A 505 20.04 26.37 22.27
N CYS A 506 20.98 25.56 22.73
CA CYS A 506 20.71 24.55 23.76
C CYS A 506 20.27 25.17 25.10
N GLN A 507 20.79 26.35 25.48
CA GLN A 507 20.34 27.06 26.67
C GLN A 507 18.90 27.54 26.53
N MET A 508 18.56 28.18 25.41
CA MET A 508 17.18 28.57 25.10
C MET A 508 16.22 27.38 25.14
N LEU A 509 16.58 26.26 24.50
CA LEU A 509 15.75 25.04 24.49
C LEU A 509 15.56 24.45 25.90
N ARG A 510 16.59 24.51 26.77
CA ARG A 510 16.46 24.10 28.19
C ARG A 510 15.45 24.98 28.93
N ASP A 511 15.46 26.28 28.69
CA ASP A 511 14.55 27.21 29.36
C ASP A 511 13.10 27.03 28.86
N LEU A 512 12.90 26.74 27.57
CA LEU A 512 11.59 26.33 27.04
C LEU A 512 11.07 25.02 27.66
N CYS A 513 11.96 24.05 27.90
CA CYS A 513 11.60 22.83 28.62
C CYS A 513 11.18 23.11 30.06
N ARG A 514 11.94 23.94 30.80
CA ARG A 514 11.61 24.33 32.18
C ARG A 514 10.28 25.08 32.28
N ALA A 515 9.97 25.90 31.28
CA ALA A 515 8.73 26.66 31.20
C ALA A 515 7.53 25.86 30.64
N GLY A 516 7.73 24.60 30.22
CA GLY A 516 6.67 23.72 29.72
C GLY A 516 6.19 24.02 28.29
N TYR A 517 6.94 24.82 27.52
CA TYR A 517 6.65 25.07 26.10
C TYR A 517 7.19 23.97 25.18
N LEU A 518 8.20 23.22 25.65
CA LEU A 518 8.85 22.13 24.94
C LEU A 518 8.91 20.90 25.86
N ASN A 519 8.59 19.71 25.37
CA ASN A 519 8.71 18.48 26.16
C ASN A 519 10.19 18.09 26.27
N ARG A 520 10.84 17.89 25.12
CA ARG A 520 12.27 17.58 25.01
C ARG A 520 12.81 18.04 23.67
N TYR A 521 14.13 18.02 23.53
CA TYR A 521 14.80 18.17 22.24
C TYR A 521 15.90 17.12 22.05
N ALA A 522 16.26 16.88 20.80
CA ALA A 522 17.38 16.00 20.43
C ALA A 522 18.21 16.64 19.29
N LEU A 523 19.52 16.39 19.30
CA LEU A 523 20.37 16.56 18.14
C LEU A 523 20.45 15.22 17.39
N ASP A 524 20.47 15.28 16.07
CA ASP A 524 20.50 14.10 15.22
C ASP A 524 21.29 14.36 13.91
N GLU A 525 21.54 13.30 13.15
CA GLU A 525 22.17 13.38 11.83
C GLU A 525 21.16 13.83 10.77
N TYR A 526 21.62 14.64 9.82
CA TYR A 526 20.80 15.00 8.66
C TYR A 526 21.08 14.04 7.50
N ALA A 527 20.07 13.25 7.12
CA ALA A 527 20.06 12.48 5.89
C ALA A 527 19.29 13.27 4.80
N PRO A 528 19.96 13.77 3.74
CA PRO A 528 19.27 14.47 2.66
C PRO A 528 18.39 13.54 1.83
N GLU A 529 17.28 14.05 1.31
CA GLU A 529 16.30 13.30 0.52
C GLU A 529 16.70 13.26 -0.96
N THR A 530 17.90 12.76 -1.25
CA THR A 530 18.51 12.77 -2.59
C THR A 530 17.68 12.04 -3.63
N GLY A 531 17.03 10.94 -3.25
CA GLY A 531 16.13 10.20 -4.13
C GLY A 531 14.90 11.01 -4.60
N ARG A 532 14.45 11.95 -3.78
CA ARG A 532 13.23 12.75 -4.01
C ARG A 532 13.52 14.08 -4.70
N TYR A 533 14.60 14.76 -4.35
CA TYR A 533 14.92 16.09 -4.87
C TYR A 533 16.16 16.12 -5.78
N GLY A 534 16.79 14.97 -6.03
CA GLY A 534 18.05 14.88 -6.78
C GLY A 534 19.27 15.01 -5.87
N SER A 535 20.46 15.02 -6.46
CA SER A 535 21.74 15.12 -5.75
C SER A 535 22.51 16.40 -6.11
N GLY A 536 23.67 16.60 -5.48
CA GLY A 536 24.61 17.65 -5.87
C GLY A 536 23.99 19.07 -5.96
N PRO A 537 24.24 19.82 -7.04
CA PRO A 537 23.68 21.16 -7.23
C PRO A 537 22.15 21.20 -7.24
N LEU A 538 21.48 20.14 -7.71
CA LEU A 538 20.02 20.09 -7.74
C LEU A 538 19.43 19.99 -6.33
N LEU A 539 20.03 19.16 -5.46
CA LEU A 539 19.65 19.10 -4.05
C LEU A 539 19.89 20.45 -3.34
N ALA A 540 21.04 21.09 -3.58
CA ALA A 540 21.36 22.38 -2.98
C ALA A 540 20.33 23.46 -3.41
N ALA A 541 19.84 23.43 -4.65
CA ALA A 541 18.77 24.29 -5.10
C ALA A 541 17.43 23.97 -4.40
N ALA A 542 17.10 22.69 -4.20
CA ALA A 542 15.92 22.30 -3.41
C ALA A 542 16.00 22.78 -1.96
N GLU A 543 17.17 22.71 -1.32
CA GLU A 543 17.38 23.21 0.04
C GLU A 543 17.23 24.74 0.13
N LYS A 544 17.63 25.48 -0.90
CA LYS A 544 17.34 26.92 -1.02
C LYS A 544 15.83 27.18 -1.12
N VAL A 545 15.10 26.34 -1.86
CA VAL A 545 13.62 26.39 -1.86
C VAL A 545 13.08 26.14 -0.46
N PHE A 546 13.58 25.14 0.26
CA PHE A 546 13.13 24.85 1.63
C PHE A 546 13.37 26.02 2.58
N CYS A 547 14.52 26.69 2.43
CA CYS A 547 14.88 27.86 3.21
C CYS A 547 13.95 29.04 2.93
N ALA A 548 13.78 29.40 1.65
CA ALA A 548 12.93 30.51 1.25
C ALA A 548 11.45 30.27 1.60
N ASP A 549 10.98 29.02 1.46
CA ASP A 549 9.62 28.62 1.84
C ASP A 549 9.40 28.63 3.36
N SER A 550 10.41 28.24 4.14
CA SER A 550 10.38 28.34 5.61
C SER A 550 10.31 29.79 6.08
N ALA A 551 11.14 30.67 5.49
CA ALA A 551 11.16 32.09 5.83
C ALA A 551 9.83 32.77 5.49
N LEU A 552 9.29 32.53 4.29
CA LEU A 552 7.97 33.02 3.90
C LEU A 552 6.88 32.50 4.84
N THR A 553 6.92 31.22 5.21
CA THR A 553 5.94 30.65 6.13
C THR A 553 5.98 31.32 7.50
N LEU A 554 7.16 31.61 8.06
CA LEU A 554 7.27 32.37 9.30
C LEU A 554 6.62 33.75 9.20
N GLY A 555 6.90 34.49 8.11
CA GLY A 555 6.28 35.80 7.88
C GLY A 555 4.75 35.71 7.79
N LEU A 556 4.22 34.73 7.06
CA LEU A 556 2.77 34.51 6.95
C LEU A 556 2.11 34.12 8.29
N LEU A 557 2.80 33.33 9.13
CA LEU A 557 2.30 32.95 10.44
C LEU A 557 2.30 34.14 11.42
N ALA A 558 3.32 35.00 11.36
CA ALA A 558 3.41 36.19 12.19
C ALA A 558 2.28 37.21 11.88
N GLY A 559 1.91 37.35 10.60
CA GLY A 559 0.86 38.26 10.15
C GLY A 559 -0.59 37.74 10.29
N THR A 560 -0.80 36.49 10.72
CA THR A 560 -2.16 35.90 10.77
C THR A 560 -2.79 36.03 12.16
N PRO A 561 -3.94 36.73 12.32
CA PRO A 561 -4.63 36.82 13.60
C PRO A 561 -5.09 35.44 14.10
N ARG A 562 -4.92 35.16 15.40
CA ARG A 562 -5.44 33.94 16.02
C ARG A 562 -6.98 33.93 15.90
N GLY A 563 -7.54 33.01 15.11
CA GLY A 563 -8.99 32.80 15.00
C GLY A 563 -9.65 33.06 13.63
N GLY A 564 -8.89 33.08 12.52
CA GLY A 564 -9.47 33.22 11.17
C GLY A 564 -10.43 32.08 10.78
N ALA A 565 -11.44 32.40 9.96
CA ALA A 565 -12.41 31.42 9.45
C ALA A 565 -11.75 30.36 8.55
N ALA A 566 -12.15 29.10 8.70
CA ALA A 566 -11.60 27.96 7.96
C ALA A 566 -11.62 28.14 6.42
N ASP A 567 -12.64 28.81 5.88
CA ASP A 567 -12.78 29.05 4.43
C ASP A 567 -11.68 29.98 3.87
N VAL A 568 -11.20 30.94 4.66
CA VAL A 568 -10.08 31.83 4.27
C VAL A 568 -8.75 31.06 4.28
N SER A 569 -8.65 30.04 5.13
CA SER A 569 -7.49 29.15 5.20
C SER A 569 -7.34 28.30 3.93
N ASP A 570 -8.42 27.72 3.43
CA ASP A 570 -8.40 26.88 2.21
C ASP A 570 -8.03 27.69 0.96
N VAL A 571 -8.51 28.92 0.84
CA VAL A 571 -8.14 29.83 -0.28
C VAL A 571 -6.67 30.22 -0.21
N ARG A 572 -6.17 30.61 0.98
CA ARG A 572 -4.75 30.96 1.17
C ARG A 572 -3.82 29.76 0.93
N ALA A 573 -4.25 28.56 1.33
CA ALA A 573 -3.54 27.32 1.03
C ALA A 573 -3.45 27.08 -0.48
N ALA A 574 -4.59 27.11 -1.18
CA ALA A 574 -4.63 26.90 -2.63
C ALA A 574 -3.78 27.93 -3.38
N LEU A 575 -3.83 29.21 -3.00
CA LEU A 575 -3.01 30.26 -3.62
C LEU A 575 -1.52 30.02 -3.46
N ASN A 576 -1.06 29.63 -2.27
CA ASN A 576 0.36 29.29 -2.09
C ASN A 576 0.78 28.05 -2.90
N LEU A 577 -0.07 27.03 -2.99
CA LEU A 577 0.21 25.86 -3.82
C LEU A 577 0.27 26.20 -5.32
N ILE A 578 -0.58 27.11 -5.78
CA ILE A 578 -0.50 27.67 -7.14
C ILE A 578 0.82 28.43 -7.32
N ASP A 579 1.24 29.24 -6.35
CA ASP A 579 2.52 29.97 -6.41
C ASP A 579 3.71 29.03 -6.53
N VAL A 580 3.73 27.94 -5.75
CA VAL A 580 4.77 26.91 -5.82
C VAL A 580 4.80 26.27 -7.23
N LEU A 581 3.64 25.92 -7.79
CA LEU A 581 3.54 25.37 -9.14
C LEU A 581 4.04 26.33 -10.21
N LEU A 582 3.60 27.59 -10.16
CA LEU A 582 4.02 28.63 -11.10
C LEU A 582 5.52 28.90 -10.98
N GLY A 583 6.07 28.92 -9.77
CA GLY A 583 7.50 29.11 -9.53
C GLY A 583 8.34 27.98 -10.13
N VAL A 584 7.98 26.72 -9.90
CA VAL A 584 8.81 25.57 -10.32
C VAL A 584 8.58 25.11 -11.75
N ARG A 585 7.38 25.30 -12.32
CA ARG A 585 7.06 24.86 -13.70
C ARG A 585 6.92 26.01 -14.69
N GLY A 586 6.87 27.26 -14.23
CA GLY A 586 6.66 28.42 -15.11
C GLY A 586 5.42 28.26 -15.99
N ALA A 587 5.60 28.45 -17.29
CA ALA A 587 4.52 28.32 -18.28
C ALA A 587 3.85 26.93 -18.32
N ASN A 588 4.56 25.87 -17.91
CA ASN A 588 4.06 24.50 -17.94
C ASN A 588 3.22 24.13 -16.70
N ALA A 589 3.04 25.04 -15.74
CA ALA A 589 2.33 24.77 -14.49
C ALA A 589 0.87 24.33 -14.74
N ALA A 590 0.22 24.92 -15.74
CA ALA A 590 -1.14 24.62 -16.14
C ALA A 590 -1.31 23.15 -16.57
N ASP A 591 -0.57 22.75 -17.60
CA ASP A 591 -0.63 21.40 -18.16
C ASP A 591 -0.18 20.36 -17.12
N TRP A 592 0.88 20.68 -16.38
CA TRP A 592 1.38 19.80 -15.33
C TRP A 592 0.31 19.54 -14.25
N ALA A 593 -0.37 20.59 -13.76
CA ALA A 593 -1.42 20.44 -12.76
C ALA A 593 -2.61 19.63 -13.30
N LEU A 594 -2.97 19.86 -14.57
CA LEU A 594 -4.07 19.16 -15.24
C LEU A 594 -3.78 17.67 -15.50
N GLU A 595 -2.53 17.30 -15.63
CA GLU A 595 -2.09 15.91 -15.82
C GLU A 595 -1.87 15.17 -14.47
N HIS A 596 -1.27 15.82 -13.46
CA HIS A 596 -0.72 15.13 -12.29
C HIS A 596 -1.46 15.34 -10.95
N ILE A 597 -2.45 16.24 -10.90
CA ILE A 597 -3.25 16.48 -9.69
C ILE A 597 -4.67 15.95 -9.89
N SER A 598 -5.18 15.15 -8.96
CA SER A 598 -6.56 14.66 -9.08
C SER A 598 -7.61 15.75 -8.84
N THR A 599 -8.75 15.65 -9.51
CA THR A 599 -9.90 16.53 -9.22
C THR A 599 -10.46 16.20 -7.82
N PRO A 600 -10.69 17.19 -6.95
CA PRO A 600 -11.23 16.92 -5.62
C PRO A 600 -12.70 16.48 -5.71
N ARG A 601 -13.17 15.76 -4.68
CA ARG A 601 -14.61 15.53 -4.51
C ARG A 601 -15.32 16.87 -4.31
N PHE A 602 -16.44 17.10 -5.00
CA PHE A 602 -17.20 18.34 -4.91
C PHE A 602 -18.07 18.39 -3.66
N THR A 603 -17.49 18.85 -2.56
CA THR A 603 -18.22 19.18 -1.33
C THR A 603 -18.62 20.66 -1.31
N GLU A 604 -19.47 21.05 -0.35
CA GLU A 604 -19.92 22.43 -0.24
C GLU A 604 -18.78 23.38 0.16
N GLU A 605 -17.85 22.90 0.98
CA GLU A 605 -16.61 23.60 1.35
C GLU A 605 -15.75 23.89 0.11
N VAL A 606 -15.56 22.89 -0.77
CA VAL A 606 -14.81 23.05 -2.03
C VAL A 606 -15.49 24.05 -2.96
N ARG A 607 -16.82 24.06 -3.04
CA ARG A 607 -17.56 25.04 -3.86
C ARG A 607 -17.34 26.46 -3.36
N ARG A 608 -17.45 26.67 -2.05
CA ARG A 608 -17.27 27.97 -1.41
C ARG A 608 -15.83 28.48 -1.57
N ALA A 609 -14.83 27.63 -1.27
CA ALA A 609 -13.42 27.98 -1.43
C ALA A 609 -13.06 28.28 -2.89
N ARG A 610 -13.59 27.51 -3.86
CA ARG A 610 -13.39 27.81 -5.30
C ARG A 610 -13.99 29.16 -5.69
N LYS A 611 -15.13 29.57 -5.13
CA LYS A 611 -15.71 30.89 -5.36
C LYS A 611 -14.78 31.99 -4.83
N GLY A 612 -14.31 31.87 -3.59
CA GLY A 612 -13.36 32.82 -3.01
C GLY A 612 -12.04 32.90 -3.78
N LEU A 613 -11.52 31.76 -4.24
CA LEU A 613 -10.32 31.71 -5.08
C LEU A 613 -10.50 32.46 -6.41
N ARG A 614 -11.69 32.38 -7.02
CA ARG A 614 -12.00 33.11 -8.26
C ARG A 614 -12.05 34.62 -8.09
N GLU A 615 -12.53 35.08 -6.93
CA GLU A 615 -12.59 36.50 -6.55
C GLU A 615 -11.19 37.03 -6.20
N ALA A 616 -10.36 36.20 -5.57
CA ALA A 616 -8.99 36.53 -5.18
C ALA A 616 -8.03 36.62 -6.37
N TRP A 617 -8.14 35.74 -7.37
CA TRP A 617 -7.22 35.70 -8.52
C TRP A 617 -7.70 36.60 -9.68
N SER A 618 -6.96 37.68 -9.94
CA SER A 618 -7.26 38.71 -10.94
C SER A 618 -6.77 38.42 -12.37
N GLY A 619 -6.13 37.26 -12.62
CA GLY A 619 -5.53 36.89 -13.90
C GLY A 619 -4.04 37.26 -14.02
N ASP A 620 -3.60 38.33 -13.37
CA ASP A 620 -2.18 38.67 -13.19
C ASP A 620 -1.71 38.15 -11.82
N TRP A 621 -0.84 37.14 -11.82
CA TRP A 621 -0.35 36.53 -10.59
C TRP A 621 0.52 37.49 -9.76
N ASP A 622 1.28 38.35 -10.43
CA ASP A 622 2.21 39.27 -9.76
C ASP A 622 1.46 40.41 -9.05
N ALA A 623 0.29 40.78 -9.56
CA ALA A 623 -0.64 41.69 -8.88
C ALA A 623 -1.55 40.98 -7.86
N THR A 624 -1.85 39.69 -8.06
CA THR A 624 -2.76 38.90 -7.22
C THR A 624 -2.16 38.63 -5.84
N TYR A 625 -0.93 38.13 -5.78
CA TYR A 625 -0.37 37.61 -4.54
C TYR A 625 -0.18 38.70 -3.46
N PRO A 626 0.46 39.86 -3.73
CA PRO A 626 0.63 40.91 -2.73
C PRO A 626 -0.72 41.45 -2.21
N ARG A 627 -1.73 41.51 -3.08
CA ARG A 627 -3.08 41.97 -2.72
C ARG A 627 -3.78 41.06 -1.71
N VAL A 628 -3.54 39.74 -1.77
CA VAL A 628 -4.25 38.78 -0.90
C VAL A 628 -3.60 38.67 0.49
N PHE A 629 -2.28 38.86 0.58
CA PHE A 629 -1.55 38.70 1.84
C PHE A 629 -1.30 40.02 2.58
N GLU A 630 -1.53 41.17 1.93
CA GLU A 630 -1.61 42.52 2.53
C GLU A 630 -0.44 42.91 3.48
N ASP A 631 0.75 42.33 3.27
CA ASP A 631 1.93 42.57 4.10
C ASP A 631 3.18 42.82 3.23
N PRO A 632 3.69 44.07 3.18
CA PRO A 632 4.91 44.41 2.44
C PRO A 632 6.15 43.63 2.90
N SER A 633 6.21 43.17 4.15
CA SER A 633 7.33 42.38 4.67
C SER A 633 7.38 40.96 4.07
N VAL A 634 6.22 40.45 3.64
CA VAL A 634 6.06 39.14 3.02
C VAL A 634 6.39 39.18 1.51
N GLU A 635 6.29 40.34 0.86
CA GLU A 635 6.52 40.48 -0.58
C GLU A 635 7.96 40.11 -0.98
N TYR A 636 8.96 40.58 -0.22
CA TYR A 636 10.37 40.23 -0.47
C TYR A 636 10.61 38.72 -0.28
N LEU A 637 10.05 38.13 0.78
CA LEU A 637 10.15 36.69 1.07
C LEU A 637 9.50 35.85 -0.02
N TRP A 638 8.35 36.29 -0.53
CA TRP A 638 7.65 35.66 -1.63
C TRP A 638 8.47 35.68 -2.93
N LYS A 639 9.03 36.84 -3.31
CA LYS A 639 9.93 36.95 -4.46
C LYS A 639 11.16 36.05 -4.30
N GLY A 640 11.74 35.99 -3.09
CA GLY A 640 12.83 35.08 -2.75
C GLY A 640 12.48 33.61 -2.98
N ARG A 641 11.31 33.15 -2.51
CA ARG A 641 10.81 31.79 -2.74
C ARG A 641 10.64 31.51 -4.23
N ARG A 642 10.04 32.44 -4.98
CA ARG A 642 9.80 32.26 -6.42
C ARG A 642 11.08 32.13 -7.22
N ASN A 643 12.10 32.92 -6.89
CA ASN A 643 13.42 32.81 -7.54
C ASN A 643 14.06 31.45 -7.24
N ALA A 644 14.05 31.01 -5.98
CA ALA A 644 14.57 29.69 -5.62
C ALA A 644 13.81 28.54 -6.33
N LEU A 645 12.49 28.64 -6.45
CA LEU A 645 11.67 27.67 -7.17
C LEU A 645 11.99 27.64 -8.66
N ALA A 646 12.19 28.80 -9.27
CA ALA A 646 12.57 28.91 -10.69
C ALA A 646 13.95 28.31 -10.95
N ASP A 647 14.94 28.61 -10.10
CA ASP A 647 16.29 28.04 -10.18
C ASP A 647 16.25 26.50 -10.08
N TYR A 648 15.49 25.96 -9.12
CA TYR A 648 15.29 24.52 -8.99
C TYR A 648 14.54 23.94 -10.20
N GLY A 649 13.51 24.62 -10.71
CA GLY A 649 12.75 24.20 -11.89
C GLY A 649 13.62 24.08 -13.15
N VAL A 650 14.51 25.04 -13.39
CA VAL A 650 15.46 25.01 -14.51
C VAL A 650 16.39 23.80 -14.43
N LEU A 651 16.94 23.53 -13.24
CA LEU A 651 17.82 22.38 -13.03
C LEU A 651 17.06 21.05 -13.10
N LEU A 652 15.80 21.02 -12.66
CA LEU A 652 14.96 19.82 -12.68
C LEU A 652 14.61 19.39 -14.11
N ASP A 653 14.37 20.35 -15.00
CA ASP A 653 14.05 20.10 -16.40
C ASP A 653 15.30 19.84 -17.28
N ASP A 654 16.53 19.94 -16.73
CA ASP A 654 17.77 19.72 -17.48
C ASP A 654 17.96 18.24 -17.89
N PRO A 655 17.88 17.91 -19.21
CA PRO A 655 18.03 16.57 -19.73
C PRO A 655 19.48 16.06 -19.76
N ALA A 656 20.47 16.87 -19.40
CA ALA A 656 21.88 16.46 -19.26
C ALA A 656 22.33 16.22 -17.80
N SER A 657 21.54 16.64 -16.81
CA SER A 657 21.88 16.45 -15.39
C SER A 657 21.95 14.96 -15.01
N HIS A 658 23.06 14.57 -14.37
CA HIS A 658 23.25 13.23 -13.79
C HIS A 658 22.66 13.13 -12.37
N ASP A 659 22.25 14.26 -11.79
CA ASP A 659 21.81 14.41 -10.40
C ASP A 659 20.28 14.33 -10.23
N ARG A 660 19.57 13.68 -11.16
CA ARG A 660 18.11 13.73 -11.19
C ARG A 660 17.45 13.00 -10.01
N PRO A 661 16.29 13.50 -9.53
CA PRO A 661 15.44 12.71 -8.67
C PRO A 661 14.92 11.48 -9.41
N GLN A 662 14.44 10.49 -8.65
CA GLN A 662 13.81 9.31 -9.25
C GLN A 662 12.58 9.67 -10.10
N SER A 663 11.82 10.69 -9.70
CA SER A 663 10.66 11.19 -10.42
C SER A 663 10.55 12.70 -10.26
N ALA A 664 10.62 13.44 -11.37
CA ALA A 664 10.42 14.89 -11.38
C ALA A 664 9.00 15.28 -10.95
N VAL A 665 8.01 14.47 -11.34
CA VAL A 665 6.61 14.62 -10.89
C VAL A 665 6.52 14.49 -9.38
N ALA A 666 7.15 13.46 -8.80
CA ALA A 666 7.17 13.25 -7.37
C ALA A 666 7.89 14.39 -6.63
N ALA A 667 8.97 14.94 -7.20
CA ALA A 667 9.69 16.07 -6.63
C ALA A 667 8.81 17.33 -6.53
N VAL A 668 8.06 17.66 -7.58
CA VAL A 668 7.13 18.81 -7.59
C VAL A 668 5.98 18.60 -6.61
N ARG A 669 5.40 17.38 -6.56
CA ARG A 669 4.37 17.03 -5.56
C ARG A 669 4.92 17.15 -4.14
N ALA A 670 6.18 16.78 -3.92
CA ALA A 670 6.82 16.93 -2.63
C ALA A 670 7.01 18.39 -2.23
N LEU A 671 7.35 19.30 -3.16
CA LEU A 671 7.38 20.74 -2.86
C LEU A 671 6.02 21.27 -2.40
N LEU A 672 4.93 20.85 -3.05
CA LEU A 672 3.56 21.18 -2.63
C LEU A 672 3.25 20.66 -1.23
N HIS A 673 3.55 19.39 -0.99
CA HIS A 673 3.38 18.75 0.31
C HIS A 673 4.17 19.49 1.40
N MET A 674 5.43 19.82 1.12
CA MET A 674 6.30 20.46 2.11
C MET A 674 5.87 21.89 2.43
N HIS A 675 5.36 22.65 1.46
CA HIS A 675 4.77 23.95 1.75
C HIS A 675 3.53 23.81 2.65
N PHE A 676 2.62 22.92 2.27
CA PHE A 676 1.41 22.67 3.06
C PHE A 676 1.76 22.23 4.50
N ASN A 677 2.72 21.31 4.64
CA ASN A 677 3.25 20.85 5.90
C ASN A 677 3.75 22.00 6.78
N ARG A 678 4.59 22.89 6.25
CA ARG A 678 5.16 24.01 7.03
C ARG A 678 4.09 24.98 7.52
N HIS A 679 3.16 25.33 6.65
CA HIS A 679 2.17 26.38 6.92
C HIS A 679 0.98 25.86 7.75
N PHE A 680 0.39 24.73 7.36
CA PHE A 680 -0.89 24.24 7.92
C PHE A 680 -0.74 23.04 8.85
N GLY A 681 0.42 22.36 8.87
CA GLY A 681 0.61 21.14 9.65
C GLY A 681 0.38 19.87 8.85
N VAL A 682 0.31 18.75 9.56
CA VAL A 682 0.13 17.42 8.97
C VAL A 682 -1.37 17.10 8.91
N ASP A 683 -2.05 17.52 7.84
CA ASP A 683 -3.46 17.18 7.61
C ASP A 683 -3.67 16.68 6.17
N PRO A 684 -3.62 15.34 5.94
CA PRO A 684 -3.76 14.78 4.60
C PRO A 684 -5.09 15.13 3.92
N THR A 685 -6.17 15.31 4.70
CA THR A 685 -7.50 15.60 4.13
C THR A 685 -7.57 17.06 3.67
N ALA A 686 -7.06 17.98 4.48
CA ALA A 686 -6.95 19.39 4.11
C ALA A 686 -5.95 19.60 2.97
N GLU A 687 -4.83 18.87 2.96
CA GLU A 687 -3.83 18.92 1.90
C GLU A 687 -4.40 18.49 0.53
N LEU A 688 -5.09 17.35 0.49
CA LEU A 688 -5.74 16.86 -0.74
C LEU A 688 -6.77 17.87 -1.26
N ARG A 689 -7.52 18.49 -0.34
CA ARG A 689 -8.51 19.53 -0.68
C ARG A 689 -7.85 20.77 -1.26
N ALA A 690 -6.80 21.30 -0.61
CA ALA A 690 -6.08 22.49 -1.05
C ALA A 690 -5.39 22.26 -2.40
N THR A 691 -4.78 21.08 -2.59
CA THR A 691 -4.14 20.69 -3.86
C THR A 691 -5.18 20.57 -4.99
N GLY A 692 -6.34 19.98 -4.71
CA GLY A 692 -7.45 19.93 -5.66
C GLY A 692 -8.02 21.31 -6.00
N LEU A 693 -8.11 22.20 -5.01
CA LEU A 693 -8.53 23.60 -5.21
C LEU A 693 -7.52 24.38 -6.08
N ALA A 694 -6.22 24.18 -5.86
CA ALA A 694 -5.17 24.77 -6.69
C ALA A 694 -5.33 24.40 -8.18
N ARG A 695 -5.57 23.11 -8.47
CA ARG A 695 -5.89 22.63 -9.83
C ARG A 695 -7.12 23.34 -10.41
N LEU A 696 -8.21 23.42 -9.65
CA LEU A 696 -9.45 24.07 -10.11
C LEU A 696 -9.26 25.58 -10.35
N GLY A 697 -8.45 26.25 -9.53
CA GLY A 697 -8.08 27.65 -9.72
C GLY A 697 -7.34 27.87 -11.04
N ILE A 698 -6.32 27.05 -11.30
CA ILE A 698 -5.56 27.07 -12.56
C ILE A 698 -6.49 26.84 -13.76
N GLN A 699 -7.38 25.85 -13.67
CA GLN A 699 -8.35 25.56 -14.72
C GLN A 699 -9.29 26.76 -14.99
N ASP A 700 -9.75 27.45 -13.94
CA ASP A 700 -10.60 28.63 -14.06
C ASP A 700 -9.84 29.84 -14.64
N ALA A 701 -8.54 29.97 -14.36
CA ALA A 701 -7.70 31.01 -14.96
C ALA A 701 -7.49 30.79 -16.46
N ILE A 702 -7.18 29.56 -16.88
CA ILE A 702 -7.05 29.18 -18.31
C ILE A 702 -8.34 29.48 -19.08
N ARG A 703 -9.50 29.11 -18.51
CA ARG A 703 -10.80 29.37 -19.14
C ARG A 703 -11.09 30.86 -19.31
N ARG A 704 -10.74 31.69 -18.32
CA ARG A 704 -10.89 33.15 -18.40
C ARG A 704 -10.01 33.76 -19.49
N ALA A 705 -8.73 33.36 -19.55
CA ALA A 705 -7.81 33.82 -20.59
C ALA A 705 -8.31 33.44 -22.01
N ALA A 706 -8.85 32.23 -22.19
CA ALA A 706 -9.44 31.80 -23.47
C ALA A 706 -10.69 32.62 -23.86
N ALA A 707 -11.54 32.99 -22.88
CA ALA A 707 -12.72 33.81 -23.11
C ALA A 707 -12.36 35.27 -23.49
N ASP A 708 -11.30 35.83 -22.89
CA ASP A 708 -10.79 37.18 -23.20
C ASP A 708 -10.14 37.24 -24.60
N VAL A 709 -9.52 36.16 -25.07
CA VAL A 709 -9.00 36.06 -26.45
C VAL A 709 -10.13 35.95 -27.47
N GLY A 710 -11.16 35.13 -27.19
CA GLY A 710 -12.33 34.97 -28.05
C GLY A 710 -13.20 36.23 -28.18
N THR A 711 -13.21 37.09 -27.16
CA THR A 711 -13.88 38.40 -27.20
C THR A 711 -13.07 39.44 -27.96
N ARG A 712 -11.73 39.42 -27.89
CA ARG A 712 -10.88 40.31 -28.71
C ARG A 712 -10.93 39.97 -30.21
N SER A 713 -10.98 38.70 -30.58
CA SER A 713 -11.13 38.28 -31.98
C SER A 713 -12.49 38.64 -32.61
N ASN A 714 -13.52 38.92 -31.80
CA ASN A 714 -14.84 39.37 -32.26
C ASN A 714 -15.01 40.90 -32.24
N VAL A 715 -14.00 41.64 -31.80
CA VAL A 715 -13.99 43.12 -31.80
C VAL A 715 -13.12 43.67 -32.94
N ASP A 716 -12.21 42.86 -33.49
CA ASP A 716 -11.41 43.16 -34.69
C ASP A 716 -11.97 42.53 -35.99
N ALA A 717 -13.22 42.02 -35.97
CA ALA A 717 -13.99 41.55 -37.13
C ALA A 717 -15.31 42.33 -37.21
#